data_AF-A0A835ENS7-F1
#
_entry.id   AF-A0A835ENS7-F1
#
_cell.length_a   1.000
_cell.length_b   1.000
_cell.length_c   1.000
_cell.angle_alpha   90.00
_cell.angle_beta   90.00
_cell.angle_gamma   90.00
#
_symmetry.space_group_name_H-M   'P 1'
#
loop_
_entity.id
_entity.type
_entity.pdbx_description
1 polymer ?
#
loop_
_entity_poly.entity_id
_entity_poly.type
_entity_poly.pdbx_seq_one_letter_code
_entity_poly.pdbx_strand_id
1 'polypeptide(L)'
;MGRLRLLLLLPLPLLLLAAACSDHAAVLAAEEFTYNGFAGANLTLDGMSVVAPNGLLMLSNGTSQMAGHAFHPTPVRLRDVPGGAARSFSASFVFAIVSNFTVLSDNGMAFVVAPSTRLSTFNAGQYLGVLNVSDNGNDGNRVLFVELDTMLNPEFQDMNSNHVGVNVNSMRSLQNHSAGYYDDATGAFSNLSLISRQPMQVWVDYDGPTTRLEVSMAPMAVPKPKKPLISAPVNLSAVGTDTDAYVGFSAATGVIFTRHYVLGWSFAMDGGAAPALDTSKLPKLPRFGPKPRSKLLEILLPIATAAFVLALLVGVFLFVRRRIRYAEVREDWEVEFGPHRFSYKELYHATKGFKNKQLLGTGGFGRVYKGVLPKSKSNLEIAVKRVSHDSKQGMKEFIAEVVSIGHLRHRNLVQLLGYCRRKGELLLVYDYMPNGSLDKYLHDKTKPVLDWEQRFQIIKGVASGLLYLHEDWEMVVIHRDIKASNVLLDADMGGRLGDFGLARLYDHGVDPQTTHVVGTMGYLAPELVRTGKATPVTDVFAFGVFVLEVTCGRRPLGRGLVAGDEDDDQSNVLLDWVQEHERRGAALDTVDPRLCGKYDADEARMVIRLGLACAHPVPDARPGMRQVAQYLEGDAPMPEVAPTCVSYTTLALMQNDVGFDSFAMSFPSTVSSSVSPVSGAFSSAVSGLSGGRIALVTGGNKGIGLETCRQLASKGLRVVLTARNEARGLEAVEAIRRSSGGAEVLFHPLDVTDPSSAVRLADFVRDQFGRLDILINNAGISGVERDPVLVAEIKDKVEDMDVNQRVEWMRENSKETYEEAKQCMRTNYYGAKIVTEALLPLLQLSSSGRIVNVSSGFGLLRNFNSEELRKEFDDVDNLTENRLEELLDLYLEDFKANLVEAHGWPTGGSSAYKVAKAALNAYTRILAKKYPTLHINCLTPGYVKTDISMHMGVLTLEEGARNPVKVALLPDDGPTGAYFDLNGEASFV
;
A
#
# COMPACT_ATOMS: atom_id res chain seq x y z
N MET A 1 17.08 12.93 -55.84
CA MET A 1 15.67 13.26 -56.14
C MET A 1 15.08 13.99 -54.96
N GLY A 2 14.57 15.21 -54.98
CA GLY A 2 14.69 16.40 -55.85
C GLY A 2 14.57 17.61 -54.88
N ARG A 3 15.53 18.54 -54.87
CA ARG A 3 15.61 19.79 -55.68
C ARG A 3 14.42 20.73 -55.35
N LEU A 4 14.57 22.01 -54.94
CA LEU A 4 15.53 23.10 -55.22
C LEU A 4 15.23 24.22 -54.17
N ARG A 5 16.13 24.94 -53.46
CA ARG A 5 17.09 26.01 -53.87
C ARG A 5 16.43 27.06 -54.79
N LEU A 6 16.57 28.39 -54.68
CA LEU A 6 17.46 29.35 -54.00
C LEU A 6 17.00 30.78 -54.44
N LEU A 7 17.55 31.84 -53.83
CA LEU A 7 17.82 33.21 -54.34
C LEU A 7 16.83 34.33 -53.93
N LEU A 8 17.25 35.56 -53.58
CA LEU A 8 18.52 36.28 -53.83
C LEU A 8 18.87 37.24 -52.66
N LEU A 9 20.16 37.26 -52.31
CA LEU A 9 20.91 38.38 -51.70
C LEU A 9 21.37 39.34 -52.80
N LEU A 10 21.55 40.64 -52.50
CA LEU A 10 22.84 41.40 -52.63
C LEU A 10 22.61 42.94 -52.50
N PRO A 11 23.67 43.72 -52.19
CA PRO A 11 23.66 44.94 -51.36
C PRO A 11 24.37 46.14 -52.07
N LEU A 12 24.85 47.10 -51.27
CA LEU A 12 25.90 48.14 -51.52
C LEU A 12 25.45 49.61 -51.81
N PRO A 13 26.31 50.63 -51.55
CA PRO A 13 26.09 51.74 -50.58
C PRO A 13 26.48 53.14 -51.15
N LEU A 14 26.74 54.11 -50.27
CA LEU A 14 27.31 55.46 -50.48
C LEU A 14 26.42 56.52 -51.19
N LEU A 15 26.09 57.61 -50.49
CA LEU A 15 26.90 58.84 -50.58
C LEU A 15 26.55 59.84 -49.46
N LEU A 16 27.61 60.42 -48.91
CA LEU A 16 27.69 61.48 -47.93
C LEU A 16 27.79 62.85 -48.66
N LEU A 17 27.48 63.93 -47.93
CA LEU A 17 27.76 65.36 -48.21
C LEU A 17 26.84 65.99 -49.29
N ALA A 18 26.18 67.13 -49.07
CA ALA A 18 26.67 68.37 -48.48
C ALA A 18 25.54 69.38 -48.21
N ALA A 19 25.80 70.28 -47.26
CA ALA A 19 25.33 71.67 -47.16
C ALA A 19 23.80 71.91 -47.16
N ALA A 20 23.22 72.20 -46.00
CA ALA A 20 23.19 73.56 -45.43
C ALA A 20 22.47 74.56 -46.34
N CYS A 21 21.18 74.76 -46.07
CA CYS A 21 20.61 76.10 -46.06
C CYS A 21 19.50 76.13 -45.00
N SER A 22 19.68 77.09 -44.11
CA SER A 22 18.74 77.59 -43.12
C SER A 22 17.33 77.75 -43.67
N ASP A 23 16.35 77.18 -42.97
CA ASP A 23 15.06 77.82 -42.80
C ASP A 23 14.79 77.96 -41.31
N HIS A 24 14.89 79.21 -40.84
CA HIS A 24 14.27 79.65 -39.60
C HIS A 24 12.75 79.50 -39.76
N ALA A 25 12.22 78.31 -39.48
CA ALA A 25 10.83 78.16 -39.14
C ALA A 25 10.68 78.66 -37.69
N ALA A 26 10.04 79.82 -37.52
CA ALA A 26 9.56 80.24 -36.21
C ALA A 26 8.76 79.07 -35.61
N VAL A 27 9.25 78.52 -34.50
CA VAL A 27 8.53 77.49 -33.75
C VAL A 27 7.29 78.17 -33.20
N LEU A 28 6.15 77.96 -33.84
CA LEU A 28 4.86 78.41 -33.33
C LEU A 28 4.65 77.74 -31.98
N ALA A 29 4.49 78.54 -30.91
CA ALA A 29 4.17 78.02 -29.59
C ALA A 29 2.86 77.22 -29.65
N ALA A 30 2.80 76.09 -28.98
CA ALA A 30 1.58 75.29 -28.93
C ALA A 30 0.54 76.02 -28.07
N GLU A 31 -0.60 76.40 -28.66
CA GLU A 31 -1.72 77.00 -27.93
C GLU A 31 -2.66 75.96 -27.34
N GLU A 32 -2.80 74.80 -27.99
CA GLU A 32 -3.66 73.68 -27.54
C GLU A 32 -3.20 72.34 -28.14
N PHE A 33 -3.30 71.24 -27.39
CA PHE A 33 -3.15 69.88 -27.92
C PHE A 33 -3.96 68.83 -27.15
N THR A 34 -4.18 67.67 -27.78
CA THR A 34 -4.87 66.53 -27.16
C THR A 34 -4.31 65.19 -27.66
N TYR A 35 -3.98 64.31 -26.71
CA TYR A 35 -3.51 62.94 -26.91
C TYR A 35 -4.49 61.96 -26.27
N ASN A 36 -5.39 61.38 -27.09
CA ASN A 36 -6.29 60.30 -26.67
C ASN A 36 -5.58 58.94 -26.82
N GLY A 37 -4.50 58.76 -26.06
CA GLY A 37 -3.47 57.76 -26.34
C GLY A 37 -2.33 58.34 -27.20
N PHE A 38 -1.21 57.63 -27.20
CA PHE A 38 0.06 58.11 -27.75
C PHE A 38 0.53 57.34 -28.99
N ALA A 39 -0.32 56.46 -29.56
CA ALA A 39 0.02 55.72 -30.77
C ALA A 39 0.32 56.68 -31.93
N GLY A 40 1.59 56.72 -32.39
CA GLY A 40 2.04 57.65 -33.42
C GLY A 40 2.18 59.11 -32.94
N ALA A 41 2.07 59.39 -31.64
CA ALA A 41 2.28 60.72 -31.10
C ALA A 41 3.76 61.12 -31.19
N ASN A 42 4.01 62.35 -31.64
CA ASN A 42 5.34 62.93 -31.68
C ASN A 42 5.66 63.55 -30.31
N LEU A 43 6.31 62.80 -29.43
CA LEU A 43 6.77 63.25 -28.11
C LEU A 43 8.30 63.31 -28.07
N THR A 44 8.85 64.26 -27.32
CA THR A 44 10.26 64.25 -26.95
C THR A 44 10.44 63.32 -25.76
N LEU A 45 10.96 62.12 -26.00
CA LEU A 45 11.19 61.09 -25.00
C LEU A 45 12.67 61.08 -24.58
N ASP A 46 12.92 61.06 -23.28
CA ASP A 46 14.25 60.92 -22.68
C ASP A 46 14.25 59.88 -21.55
N GLY A 47 15.42 59.31 -21.26
CA GLY A 47 15.57 58.23 -20.28
C GLY A 47 14.81 56.95 -20.65
N MET A 48 13.98 56.45 -19.73
CA MET A 48 13.27 55.17 -19.86
C MET A 48 11.87 55.26 -20.50
N SER A 49 11.46 56.46 -20.92
CA SER A 49 10.12 56.66 -21.44
C SER A 49 9.94 56.03 -22.83
N VAL A 50 8.82 55.33 -23.03
CA VAL A 50 8.49 54.68 -24.29
C VAL A 50 6.99 54.64 -24.51
N VAL A 51 6.57 54.76 -25.76
CA VAL A 51 5.18 54.51 -26.16
C VAL A 51 5.03 53.05 -26.55
N ALA A 52 4.19 52.31 -25.83
CA ALA A 52 3.89 50.92 -26.13
C ALA A 52 3.06 50.78 -27.42
N PRO A 53 3.06 49.60 -28.09
CA PRO A 53 2.34 49.41 -29.36
C PRO A 53 0.84 49.69 -29.31
N ASN A 54 0.22 49.59 -28.13
CA ASN A 54 -1.20 49.91 -27.92
C ASN A 54 -1.45 51.41 -27.69
N GLY A 55 -0.43 52.27 -27.78
CA GLY A 55 -0.52 53.71 -27.54
C GLY A 55 -0.40 54.14 -26.08
N LEU A 56 0.00 53.26 -25.17
CA LEU A 56 0.21 53.60 -23.76
C LEU A 56 1.59 54.25 -23.56
N LEU A 57 1.65 55.46 -22.98
CA LEU A 57 2.93 56.07 -22.61
C LEU A 57 3.39 55.50 -21.27
N MET A 58 4.56 54.86 -21.27
CA MET A 58 5.20 54.29 -20.09
C MET A 58 6.43 55.14 -19.77
N LEU A 59 6.43 55.84 -18.63
CA LEU A 59 7.56 56.67 -18.20
C LEU A 59 8.67 55.83 -17.55
N SER A 60 8.34 54.65 -17.02
CA SER A 60 9.30 53.71 -16.43
C SER A 60 8.84 52.26 -16.59
N ASN A 61 9.78 51.34 -16.86
CA ASN A 61 9.50 49.93 -17.10
C ASN A 61 9.72 49.01 -15.86
N GLY A 62 10.15 49.59 -14.74
CA GLY A 62 10.45 48.90 -13.48
C GLY A 62 11.93 48.53 -13.26
N THR A 63 12.86 48.83 -14.18
CA THR A 63 14.31 48.68 -13.90
C THR A 63 14.75 49.62 -12.78
N SER A 64 15.66 49.18 -11.91
CA SER A 64 16.08 49.94 -10.73
C SER A 64 16.90 51.18 -11.08
N GLN A 65 16.67 52.29 -10.35
CA GLN A 65 17.49 53.51 -10.36
C GLN A 65 17.59 54.26 -11.70
N MET A 66 16.48 54.41 -12.43
CA MET A 66 16.44 55.17 -13.69
C MET A 66 15.29 56.18 -13.72
N ALA A 67 15.44 57.26 -14.47
CA ALA A 67 14.38 58.23 -14.78
C ALA A 67 13.88 58.09 -16.22
N GLY A 68 12.65 58.52 -16.45
CA GLY A 68 12.11 58.71 -17.79
C GLY A 68 11.26 59.96 -17.89
N HIS A 69 11.39 60.64 -19.02
CA HIS A 69 10.75 61.92 -19.29
C HIS A 69 10.01 61.90 -20.62
N ALA A 70 8.85 62.53 -20.68
CA ALA A 70 8.09 62.67 -21.90
C ALA A 70 7.53 64.08 -22.02
N PHE A 71 8.01 64.85 -22.99
CA PHE A 71 7.63 66.24 -23.21
C PHE A 71 6.87 66.43 -24.53
N HIS A 72 5.95 67.39 -24.53
CA HIS A 72 5.42 67.93 -25.77
C HIS A 72 6.59 68.61 -26.53
N PRO A 73 6.80 68.30 -27.82
CA PRO A 73 8.00 68.74 -28.54
C PRO A 73 8.07 70.25 -28.75
N THR A 74 6.91 70.92 -28.78
CA THR A 74 6.82 72.36 -28.98
C THR A 74 6.75 73.07 -27.63
N PRO A 75 7.53 74.13 -27.38
CA PRO A 75 7.39 74.91 -26.17
C PRO A 75 6.06 75.66 -26.12
N VAL A 76 5.58 75.91 -24.90
CA VAL A 76 4.45 76.77 -24.58
C VAL A 76 4.96 78.13 -24.12
N ARG A 77 4.28 79.19 -24.52
CA ARG A 77 4.68 80.56 -24.21
C ARG A 77 3.97 81.03 -22.94
N LEU A 78 4.67 81.04 -21.82
CA LEU A 78 4.10 81.42 -20.52
C LEU A 78 3.94 82.93 -20.35
N ARG A 79 4.60 83.75 -21.17
CA ARG A 79 4.53 85.22 -21.13
C ARG A 79 4.59 85.85 -22.51
N ASP A 80 3.83 86.92 -22.72
CA ASP A 80 3.88 87.69 -23.97
C ASP A 80 5.14 88.54 -24.06
N VAL A 81 5.59 89.09 -22.93
CA VAL A 81 6.79 89.92 -22.83
C VAL A 81 7.62 89.54 -21.60
N PRO A 82 8.96 89.66 -21.66
CA PRO A 82 9.83 89.53 -20.50
C PRO A 82 9.37 90.42 -19.33
N GLY A 83 9.22 89.84 -18.14
CA GLY A 83 8.72 90.53 -16.96
C GLY A 83 7.20 90.83 -16.93
N GLY A 84 6.45 90.43 -17.95
CA GLY A 84 4.98 90.54 -17.99
C GLY A 84 4.26 89.53 -17.08
N ALA A 85 2.96 89.72 -16.89
CA ALA A 85 2.12 88.76 -16.19
C ALA A 85 2.14 87.40 -16.90
N ALA A 86 2.14 86.31 -16.12
CA ALA A 86 2.10 84.98 -16.70
C ALA A 86 0.71 84.70 -17.31
N ARG A 87 0.69 83.96 -18.41
CA ARG A 87 -0.53 83.48 -19.07
C ARG A 87 -1.09 82.30 -18.29
N SER A 88 -2.42 82.22 -18.24
CA SER A 88 -3.13 81.08 -17.64
C SER A 88 -2.96 79.84 -18.53
N PHE A 89 -2.94 78.65 -17.93
CA PHE A 89 -2.94 77.39 -18.67
C PHE A 89 -3.77 76.32 -17.95
N SER A 90 -4.24 75.32 -18.70
CA SER A 90 -4.93 74.15 -18.17
C SER A 90 -4.30 72.89 -18.75
N ALA A 91 -4.02 71.91 -17.92
CA ALA A 91 -3.58 70.58 -18.32
C ALA A 91 -4.51 69.52 -17.73
N SER A 92 -4.88 68.51 -18.51
CA SER A 92 -5.60 67.33 -18.02
C SER A 92 -4.93 66.06 -18.49
N PHE A 93 -4.70 65.11 -17.59
CA PHE A 93 -4.10 63.83 -17.96
C PHE A 93 -4.66 62.67 -17.16
N VAL A 94 -4.70 61.50 -17.78
CA VAL A 94 -5.08 60.24 -17.14
C VAL A 94 -3.82 59.42 -16.91
N PHE A 95 -3.58 59.02 -15.67
CA PHE A 95 -2.39 58.26 -15.28
C PHE A 95 -2.76 57.00 -14.48
N ALA A 96 -1.80 56.10 -14.35
CA ALA A 96 -1.84 55.02 -13.37
C ALA A 96 -0.44 54.65 -12.90
N ILE A 97 -0.28 54.46 -11.59
CA ILE A 97 0.95 53.94 -10.98
C ILE A 97 0.71 52.48 -10.62
N VAL A 98 1.55 51.59 -11.17
CA VAL A 98 1.41 50.14 -11.02
C VAL A 98 2.67 49.56 -10.40
N SER A 99 2.59 49.26 -9.11
CA SER A 99 3.60 48.48 -8.40
C SER A 99 3.29 46.98 -8.46
N ASN A 100 4.34 46.14 -8.47
CA ASN A 100 4.20 44.69 -8.29
C ASN A 100 3.59 44.31 -6.93
N PHE A 101 3.80 45.13 -5.90
CA PHE A 101 3.18 44.96 -4.58
C PHE A 101 1.90 45.80 -4.49
N THR A 102 0.96 45.38 -3.63
CA THR A 102 -0.34 46.07 -3.46
C THR A 102 -0.34 47.08 -2.33
N VAL A 103 0.70 47.09 -1.48
CA VAL A 103 0.82 47.93 -0.30
C VAL A 103 2.09 48.79 -0.30
N LEU A 104 2.94 48.62 -1.32
CA LEU A 104 4.25 49.25 -1.40
C LEU A 104 4.54 49.63 -2.86
N SER A 105 5.10 50.82 -3.07
CA SER A 105 5.56 51.32 -4.37
C SER A 105 6.87 52.06 -4.18
N ASP A 106 7.51 52.41 -5.29
CA ASP A 106 8.67 53.28 -5.36
C ASP A 106 8.30 54.76 -5.43
N ASN A 107 9.27 55.62 -5.73
CA ASN A 107 9.07 57.05 -6.02
C ASN A 107 7.99 57.26 -7.09
N GLY A 108 7.21 58.33 -6.95
CA GLY A 108 6.05 58.61 -7.80
C GLY A 108 6.36 59.17 -9.19
N MET A 109 5.44 60.01 -9.70
CA MET A 109 5.61 60.73 -10.96
C MET A 109 5.20 62.20 -10.82
N ALA A 110 5.58 63.04 -11.79
CA ALA A 110 5.26 64.45 -11.79
C ALA A 110 4.83 64.96 -13.17
N PHE A 111 3.88 65.89 -13.19
CA PHE A 111 3.66 66.79 -14.33
C PHE A 111 4.60 67.98 -14.19
N VAL A 112 5.35 68.32 -15.24
CA VAL A 112 6.48 69.24 -15.17
C VAL A 112 6.34 70.37 -16.18
N VAL A 113 6.62 71.60 -15.73
CA VAL A 113 6.87 72.80 -16.55
C VAL A 113 8.33 73.19 -16.35
N ALA A 114 9.15 73.13 -17.40
CA ALA A 114 10.60 73.31 -17.32
C ALA A 114 11.16 74.15 -18.49
N PRO A 115 12.31 74.81 -18.35
CA PRO A 115 12.92 75.59 -19.43
C PRO A 115 13.51 74.72 -20.57
N SER A 116 13.65 73.41 -20.36
CA SER A 116 14.26 72.46 -21.29
C SER A 116 13.59 71.09 -21.15
N THR A 117 13.58 70.31 -22.22
CA THR A 117 13.13 68.90 -22.22
C THR A 117 14.17 67.93 -21.65
N ARG A 118 15.40 68.38 -21.43
CA ARG A 118 16.49 67.60 -20.84
C ARG A 118 16.62 67.90 -19.35
N LEU A 119 16.10 67.00 -18.52
CA LEU A 119 16.24 67.04 -17.07
C LEU A 119 17.37 66.12 -16.60
N SER A 120 17.92 66.37 -15.42
CA SER A 120 19.02 65.54 -14.88
C SER A 120 18.52 64.13 -14.54
N THR A 121 19.21 63.10 -15.03
CA THR A 121 18.88 61.68 -14.77
C THR A 121 19.73 61.07 -13.65
N PHE A 122 20.72 61.78 -13.14
CA PHE A 122 21.67 61.26 -12.15
C PHE A 122 21.05 61.24 -10.74
N ASN A 123 20.97 60.06 -10.11
CA ASN A 123 20.32 59.83 -8.81
C ASN A 123 18.84 60.26 -8.77
N ALA A 124 18.11 60.04 -9.87
CA ALA A 124 16.73 60.48 -10.04
C ALA A 124 15.73 60.00 -8.97
N GLY A 125 16.01 58.87 -8.28
CA GLY A 125 15.13 58.15 -7.35
C GLY A 125 14.11 59.01 -6.61
N GLN A 126 14.44 59.43 -5.39
CA GLN A 126 13.54 60.24 -4.54
C GLN A 126 13.32 61.67 -5.03
N TYR A 127 13.92 62.08 -6.15
CA TYR A 127 13.77 63.41 -6.75
C TYR A 127 12.84 63.40 -7.98
N LEU A 128 12.07 62.31 -8.17
CA LEU A 128 11.08 62.09 -9.24
C LEU A 128 11.64 62.24 -10.67
N GLY A 129 12.96 62.22 -10.83
CA GLY A 129 13.66 62.54 -12.08
C GLY A 129 13.56 64.01 -12.50
N VAL A 130 13.00 64.90 -11.66
CA VAL A 130 12.90 66.33 -11.95
C VAL A 130 14.14 67.07 -11.47
N LEU A 131 14.59 66.72 -10.27
CA LEU A 131 15.73 67.32 -9.56
C LEU A 131 16.77 66.25 -9.22
N ASN A 132 17.85 66.65 -8.56
CA ASN A 132 18.82 65.75 -7.95
C ASN A 132 19.37 66.31 -6.63
N VAL A 133 20.21 65.51 -5.96
CA VAL A 133 20.81 65.87 -4.67
C VAL A 133 21.63 67.16 -4.69
N SER A 134 22.19 67.54 -5.85
CA SER A 134 23.07 68.71 -5.99
C SER A 134 22.35 69.99 -6.39
N ASP A 135 21.15 69.90 -6.96
CA ASP A 135 20.37 71.07 -7.40
C ASP A 135 19.02 71.23 -6.70
N ASN A 136 18.62 70.33 -5.80
CA ASN A 136 17.39 70.48 -5.01
C ASN A 136 17.40 71.78 -4.18
N GLY A 137 16.42 72.64 -4.42
CA GLY A 137 16.30 73.97 -3.81
C GLY A 137 17.06 75.08 -4.54
N ASN A 138 17.66 74.80 -5.71
CA ASN A 138 18.35 75.80 -6.52
C ASN A 138 17.36 76.58 -7.40
N ASP A 139 17.24 77.89 -7.18
CA ASP A 139 16.41 78.79 -8.00
C ASP A 139 16.83 78.83 -9.48
N GLY A 140 18.06 78.38 -9.80
CA GLY A 140 18.55 78.22 -11.16
C GLY A 140 17.83 77.15 -11.99
N ASN A 141 17.16 76.18 -11.36
CA ASN A 141 16.46 75.10 -12.06
C ASN A 141 15.26 75.61 -12.88
N ARG A 142 14.55 76.59 -12.33
CA ARG A 142 13.37 77.24 -12.94
C ARG A 142 12.27 76.25 -13.34
N VAL A 143 12.01 75.24 -12.50
CA VAL A 143 11.02 74.19 -12.73
C VAL A 143 9.83 74.29 -11.76
N LEU A 144 8.63 74.09 -12.30
CA LEU A 144 7.38 73.84 -11.55
C LEU A 144 6.99 72.41 -11.83
N PHE A 145 6.56 71.70 -10.79
CA PHE A 145 5.97 70.39 -10.99
C PHE A 145 4.86 70.11 -9.99
N VAL A 146 3.90 69.32 -10.44
CA VAL A 146 2.86 68.73 -9.59
C VAL A 146 3.25 67.27 -9.36
N GLU A 147 3.63 66.94 -8.14
CA GLU A 147 4.04 65.60 -7.75
C GLU A 147 2.83 64.73 -7.38
N LEU A 148 2.92 63.46 -7.78
CA LEU A 148 2.01 62.38 -7.42
C LEU A 148 2.87 61.33 -6.71
N ASP A 149 3.10 61.53 -5.41
CA ASP A 149 4.12 60.78 -4.67
C ASP A 149 3.53 59.60 -3.89
N THR A 150 4.22 58.47 -4.01
CA THR A 150 3.86 57.19 -3.40
C THR A 150 4.85 56.73 -2.33
N MET A 151 5.80 57.59 -1.96
CA MET A 151 6.74 57.40 -0.87
C MET A 151 6.65 58.52 0.18
N LEU A 152 7.08 58.20 1.39
CA LEU A 152 7.22 59.16 2.48
C LEU A 152 8.72 59.41 2.66
N ASN A 153 9.17 60.60 2.31
CA ASN A 153 10.52 61.10 2.51
C ASN A 153 10.51 62.20 3.59
N PRO A 154 10.84 61.87 4.86
CA PRO A 154 10.84 62.84 5.96
C PRO A 154 11.73 64.06 5.71
N GLU A 155 12.82 63.90 4.95
CA GLU A 155 13.72 64.97 4.55
C GLU A 155 13.07 66.03 3.63
N PHE A 156 12.00 65.66 2.91
CA PHE A 156 11.23 66.57 2.06
C PHE A 156 9.96 67.10 2.75
N GLN A 157 9.71 66.65 3.98
CA GLN A 157 8.54 66.98 4.80
C GLN A 157 7.21 66.50 4.20
N ASP A 158 7.25 65.30 3.62
CA ASP A 158 6.07 64.66 3.07
C ASP A 158 5.02 64.40 4.16
N MET A 159 3.76 64.60 3.81
CA MET A 159 2.64 64.37 4.73
C MET A 159 2.40 62.87 4.97
N ASN A 160 2.55 62.04 3.92
CA ASN A 160 2.39 60.60 3.94
C ASN A 160 2.88 59.99 2.61
N SER A 161 2.87 58.66 2.52
CA SER A 161 3.27 57.91 1.32
C SER A 161 2.19 57.79 0.22
N ASN A 162 1.27 58.75 0.14
CA ASN A 162 0.19 58.79 -0.85
C ASN A 162 -0.38 60.21 -0.97
N HIS A 163 0.41 61.13 -1.53
CA HIS A 163 0.07 62.55 -1.55
C HIS A 163 0.26 63.19 -2.93
N VAL A 164 -0.40 64.32 -3.12
CA VAL A 164 -0.22 65.22 -4.26
C VAL A 164 0.42 66.50 -3.73
N GLY A 165 1.38 67.05 -4.47
CA GLY A 165 2.13 68.23 -4.08
C GLY A 165 2.34 69.21 -5.23
N VAL A 166 2.56 70.46 -4.88
CA VAL A 166 2.94 71.54 -5.82
C VAL A 166 4.32 72.05 -5.43
N ASN A 167 5.28 71.91 -6.33
CA ASN A 167 6.70 72.07 -6.05
C ASN A 167 7.33 73.07 -7.00
N VAL A 168 8.18 73.95 -6.46
CA VAL A 168 8.94 74.92 -7.25
C VAL A 168 10.40 74.81 -6.86
N ASN A 169 11.25 74.41 -7.83
CA ASN A 169 12.71 74.25 -7.68
C ASN A 169 13.20 73.32 -6.54
N SER A 170 12.30 72.70 -5.77
CA SER A 170 12.59 71.91 -4.57
C SER A 170 11.60 70.75 -4.43
N MET A 171 12.06 69.60 -3.92
CA MET A 171 11.21 68.49 -3.51
C MET A 171 10.32 68.81 -2.31
N ARG A 172 10.61 69.89 -1.56
CA ARG A 172 9.70 70.35 -0.51
C ARG A 172 8.52 71.09 -1.16
N SER A 173 7.35 70.45 -1.13
CA SER A 173 6.09 71.01 -1.60
C SER A 173 5.74 72.37 -0.98
N LEU A 174 5.32 73.33 -1.79
CA LEU A 174 4.72 74.60 -1.33
C LEU A 174 3.38 74.34 -0.64
N GLN A 175 2.61 73.41 -1.20
CA GLN A 175 1.39 72.90 -0.63
C GLN A 175 1.21 71.45 -1.07
N ASN A 176 0.82 70.59 -0.13
CA ASN A 176 0.51 69.19 -0.39
C ASN A 176 -0.82 68.80 0.26
N HIS A 177 -1.40 67.71 -0.22
CA HIS A 177 -2.59 67.09 0.35
C HIS A 177 -2.56 65.59 0.08
N SER A 178 -3.19 64.80 0.96
CA SER A 178 -3.39 63.37 0.70
C SER A 178 -4.16 63.18 -0.61
N ALA A 179 -3.76 62.20 -1.42
CA ALA A 179 -4.40 61.96 -2.72
C ALA A 179 -5.89 61.61 -2.53
N GLY A 180 -6.76 62.31 -3.26
CA GLY A 180 -8.20 62.19 -3.09
C GLY A 180 -8.97 63.31 -3.76
N TYR A 181 -10.28 63.33 -3.57
CA TYR A 181 -11.16 64.34 -4.15
C TYR A 181 -12.36 64.64 -3.26
N TYR A 182 -12.94 65.83 -3.41
CA TYR A 182 -14.20 66.17 -2.76
C TYR A 182 -15.35 65.81 -3.67
N ASP A 183 -16.26 64.97 -3.19
CA ASP A 183 -17.46 64.58 -3.94
C ASP A 183 -18.41 65.78 -4.05
N ASP A 184 -18.82 66.13 -5.28
CA ASP A 184 -19.63 67.33 -5.54
C ASP A 184 -21.05 67.24 -4.97
N ALA A 185 -21.57 66.04 -4.72
CA ALA A 185 -22.93 65.85 -4.20
C ALA A 185 -22.97 65.91 -2.68
N THR A 186 -21.96 65.34 -2.02
CA THR A 186 -21.91 65.20 -0.55
C THR A 186 -20.96 66.20 0.13
N GLY A 187 -20.03 66.79 -0.62
CA GLY A 187 -18.93 67.61 -0.09
C GLY A 187 -17.87 66.82 0.69
N ALA A 188 -18.03 65.49 0.80
CA ALA A 188 -17.14 64.64 1.58
C ALA A 188 -15.82 64.37 0.84
N PHE A 189 -14.73 64.29 1.59
CA PHE A 189 -13.43 63.91 1.04
C PHE A 189 -13.35 62.39 0.83
N SER A 190 -13.11 61.97 -0.41
CA SER A 190 -12.91 60.59 -0.83
C SER A 190 -11.43 60.33 -1.07
N ASN A 191 -10.84 59.47 -0.24
CA ASN A 191 -9.42 59.12 -0.33
C ASN A 191 -9.15 58.21 -1.56
N LEU A 192 -8.07 58.49 -2.28
CA LEU A 192 -7.62 57.71 -3.43
C LEU A 192 -6.23 57.16 -3.18
N SER A 193 -6.01 55.89 -3.50
CA SER A 193 -4.67 55.31 -3.49
C SER A 193 -4.04 55.42 -4.88
N LEU A 194 -2.97 56.21 -5.00
CA LEU A 194 -2.22 56.41 -6.25
C LEU A 194 -1.71 55.08 -6.85
N ILE A 195 -1.48 54.06 -6.01
CA ILE A 195 -1.00 52.72 -6.38
C ILE A 195 -2.14 51.69 -6.53
N SER A 196 -3.39 52.14 -6.61
CA SER A 196 -4.58 51.27 -6.78
C SER A 196 -4.61 50.48 -8.09
N ARG A 197 -3.69 50.76 -9.03
CA ARG A 197 -3.62 50.22 -10.39
C ARG A 197 -4.84 50.57 -11.25
N GLN A 198 -5.65 51.53 -10.82
CA GLN A 198 -6.78 52.05 -11.57
C GLN A 198 -6.42 53.40 -12.20
N PRO A 199 -6.91 53.68 -13.43
CA PRO A 199 -6.73 54.99 -14.04
C PRO A 199 -7.38 56.12 -13.23
N MET A 200 -6.63 57.18 -12.98
CA MET A 200 -7.09 58.41 -12.35
C MET A 200 -6.83 59.59 -13.28
N GLN A 201 -7.70 60.59 -13.24
CA GLN A 201 -7.56 61.81 -14.01
C GLN A 201 -7.16 62.96 -13.09
N VAL A 202 -6.22 63.78 -13.56
CA VAL A 202 -5.72 64.98 -12.89
C VAL A 202 -5.98 66.18 -13.78
N TRP A 203 -6.30 67.31 -13.15
CA TRP A 203 -6.41 68.62 -13.78
C TRP A 203 -5.47 69.58 -13.04
N VAL A 204 -4.67 70.31 -13.80
CA VAL A 204 -3.74 71.32 -13.31
C VAL A 204 -4.09 72.62 -14.02
N ASP A 205 -4.68 73.56 -13.29
CA ASP A 205 -5.12 74.83 -13.84
C ASP A 205 -4.35 75.97 -13.17
N TYR A 206 -3.61 76.71 -13.99
CA TYR A 206 -2.91 77.90 -13.54
C TYR A 206 -3.68 79.14 -13.97
N ASP A 207 -4.01 79.98 -13.00
CA ASP A 207 -4.58 81.30 -13.24
C ASP A 207 -3.51 82.39 -13.09
N GLY A 208 -3.09 82.93 -14.22
CA GLY A 208 -2.05 83.95 -14.32
C GLY A 208 -2.37 85.25 -13.56
N PRO A 209 -3.54 85.86 -13.75
CA PRO A 209 -3.95 87.07 -13.03
C PRO A 209 -3.93 86.95 -11.51
N THR A 210 -4.36 85.81 -10.95
CA THR A 210 -4.35 85.60 -9.49
C THR A 210 -3.10 84.90 -8.97
N THR A 211 -2.20 84.46 -9.86
CA THR A 211 -0.98 83.70 -9.55
C THR A 211 -1.26 82.44 -8.73
N ARG A 212 -2.34 81.71 -9.06
CA ARG A 212 -2.73 80.49 -8.34
C ARG A 212 -2.69 79.28 -9.25
N LEU A 213 -2.18 78.18 -8.70
CA LEU A 213 -2.22 76.85 -9.31
C LEU A 213 -3.23 75.99 -8.55
N GLU A 214 -4.26 75.53 -9.24
CA GLU A 214 -5.24 74.60 -8.71
C GLU A 214 -4.99 73.19 -9.27
N VAL A 215 -5.01 72.22 -8.37
CA VAL A 215 -4.89 70.80 -8.73
C VAL A 215 -6.14 70.07 -8.25
N SER A 216 -6.79 69.40 -9.19
CA SER A 216 -7.92 68.49 -8.92
C SER A 216 -7.55 67.09 -9.41
N MET A 217 -8.07 66.07 -8.75
CA MET A 217 -7.96 64.69 -9.23
C MET A 217 -9.24 63.92 -8.96
N ALA A 218 -9.51 62.85 -9.69
CA ALA A 218 -10.61 61.92 -9.44
C ALA A 218 -10.37 60.59 -10.18
N PRO A 219 -11.11 59.50 -9.88
CA PRO A 219 -11.13 58.33 -10.74
C PRO A 219 -11.57 58.70 -12.17
N MET A 220 -11.03 58.04 -13.20
CA MET A 220 -11.28 58.40 -14.63
C MET A 220 -12.76 58.51 -15.03
N ALA A 221 -13.67 57.78 -14.37
CA ALA A 221 -15.10 57.82 -14.65
C ALA A 221 -15.86 58.97 -13.97
N VAL A 222 -15.18 59.73 -13.10
CA VAL A 222 -15.76 60.82 -12.32
C VAL A 222 -15.38 62.16 -12.99
N PRO A 223 -16.35 63.07 -13.22
CA PRO A 223 -16.07 64.40 -13.75
C PRO A 223 -15.11 65.20 -12.85
N LYS A 224 -14.50 66.26 -13.39
CA LYS A 224 -13.65 67.19 -12.63
C LYS A 224 -14.39 67.73 -11.40
N PRO A 225 -13.89 67.49 -10.17
CA PRO A 225 -14.50 68.02 -8.95
C PRO A 225 -14.54 69.55 -8.96
N LYS A 226 -15.62 70.15 -8.44
CA LYS A 226 -15.77 71.61 -8.32
C LYS A 226 -14.82 72.21 -7.29
N LYS A 227 -14.54 71.48 -6.21
CA LYS A 227 -13.59 71.90 -5.19
C LYS A 227 -12.21 71.30 -5.50
N PRO A 228 -11.17 72.13 -5.72
CA PRO A 228 -9.83 71.63 -5.97
C PRO A 228 -9.25 70.94 -4.75
N LEU A 229 -8.34 69.99 -4.97
CA LEU A 229 -7.59 69.30 -3.93
C LEU A 229 -6.55 70.25 -3.31
N ILE A 230 -5.84 71.00 -4.17
CA ILE A 230 -4.82 71.97 -3.79
C ILE A 230 -5.11 73.29 -4.53
N SER A 231 -4.91 74.42 -3.87
CA SER A 231 -4.98 75.75 -4.48
C SER A 231 -3.83 76.59 -3.94
N ALA A 232 -2.69 76.50 -4.60
CA ALA A 232 -1.40 77.02 -4.13
C ALA A 232 -1.06 78.38 -4.78
N PRO A 233 -0.52 79.35 -4.03
CA PRO A 233 0.04 80.56 -4.62
C PRO A 233 1.35 80.20 -5.34
N VAL A 234 1.38 80.34 -6.66
CA VAL A 234 2.55 80.04 -7.49
C VAL A 234 2.85 81.23 -8.39
N ASN A 235 3.96 81.89 -8.11
CA ASN A 235 4.47 82.92 -9.00
C ASN A 235 5.38 82.28 -10.05
N LEU A 236 4.91 82.19 -11.29
CA LEU A 236 5.71 81.67 -12.40
C LEU A 236 6.93 82.56 -12.73
N SER A 237 7.16 83.69 -12.06
CA SER A 237 8.47 84.37 -12.12
C SER A 237 9.63 83.50 -11.62
N ALA A 238 9.34 82.49 -10.78
CA ALA A 238 10.32 81.55 -10.28
C ALA A 238 10.54 80.33 -11.23
N VAL A 239 9.77 80.24 -12.32
CA VAL A 239 9.66 79.05 -13.18
C VAL A 239 9.62 79.49 -14.65
N GLY A 240 10.66 79.16 -15.41
CA GLY A 240 10.79 79.52 -16.83
C GLY A 240 11.70 80.72 -17.11
N THR A 241 12.40 80.64 -18.23
CA THR A 241 13.07 81.76 -18.91
C THR A 241 12.00 82.74 -19.41
N ASP A 242 12.34 84.01 -19.62
CA ASP A 242 11.41 85.14 -19.78
C ASP A 242 10.28 85.05 -20.84
N THR A 243 10.10 83.95 -21.60
CA THR A 243 9.02 83.74 -22.60
C THR A 243 8.56 82.28 -22.78
N ASP A 244 9.44 81.30 -23.05
CA ASP A 244 9.07 79.93 -23.45
C ASP A 244 9.42 78.85 -22.39
N ALA A 245 8.58 77.82 -22.28
CA ALA A 245 8.78 76.65 -21.40
C ALA A 245 8.25 75.35 -22.06
N TYR A 246 8.68 74.19 -21.58
CA TYR A 246 8.22 72.88 -22.02
C TYR A 246 7.33 72.26 -20.95
N VAL A 247 6.25 71.61 -21.39
CA VAL A 247 5.34 70.84 -20.54
C VAL A 247 5.52 69.35 -20.81
N GLY A 248 5.47 68.54 -19.77
CA GLY A 248 5.69 67.10 -19.89
C GLY A 248 5.52 66.36 -18.58
N PHE A 249 6.05 65.15 -18.55
CA PHE A 249 6.02 64.27 -17.40
C PHE A 249 7.42 63.76 -17.06
N SER A 250 7.64 63.53 -15.77
CA SER A 250 8.83 62.89 -15.23
C SER A 250 8.42 61.77 -14.28
N ALA A 251 9.16 60.68 -14.27
CA ALA A 251 9.05 59.65 -13.25
C ALA A 251 10.41 59.02 -12.99
N ALA A 252 10.63 58.56 -11.77
CA ALA A 252 11.85 57.84 -11.40
C ALA A 252 11.51 56.51 -10.73
N THR A 253 12.40 55.54 -10.88
CA THR A 253 12.34 54.26 -10.18
C THR A 253 13.52 54.14 -9.21
N GLY A 254 13.29 53.51 -8.07
CA GLY A 254 14.26 53.15 -7.04
C GLY A 254 14.51 51.64 -7.04
N VAL A 255 14.23 50.97 -5.92
CA VAL A 255 14.50 49.52 -5.73
C VAL A 255 13.27 48.65 -6.04
N ILE A 256 12.08 49.24 -6.05
CA ILE A 256 10.80 48.53 -6.22
C ILE A 256 10.36 48.64 -7.68
N PHE A 257 9.93 47.50 -8.25
CA PHE A 257 9.42 47.44 -9.61
C PHE A 257 8.05 48.14 -9.72
N THR A 258 8.07 49.47 -9.83
CA THR A 258 6.93 50.33 -10.11
C THR A 258 6.98 50.83 -11.55
N ARG A 259 5.82 50.87 -12.20
CA ARG A 259 5.64 51.40 -13.55
C ARG A 259 4.68 52.58 -13.52
N HIS A 260 5.06 53.65 -14.20
CA HIS A 260 4.29 54.89 -14.30
C HIS A 260 3.74 55.03 -15.72
N TYR A 261 2.42 55.11 -15.85
CA TYR A 261 1.75 55.20 -17.13
C TYR A 261 0.95 56.49 -17.26
N VAL A 262 0.96 57.05 -18.47
CA VAL A 262 0.02 58.09 -18.91
C VAL A 262 -0.81 57.49 -20.06
N LEU A 263 -2.12 57.54 -19.92
CA LEU A 263 -3.08 56.98 -20.88
C LEU A 263 -3.52 58.05 -21.89
N GLY A 264 -3.65 59.30 -21.45
CA GLY A 264 -4.00 60.42 -22.31
C GLY A 264 -3.66 61.74 -21.64
N TRP A 265 -3.52 62.79 -22.45
CA TRP A 265 -3.08 64.11 -22.00
C TRP A 265 -3.60 65.21 -22.94
N SER A 266 -4.18 66.27 -22.39
CA SER A 266 -4.58 67.47 -23.10
C SER A 266 -4.08 68.72 -22.38
N PHE A 267 -3.93 69.80 -23.14
CA PHE A 267 -3.38 71.06 -22.65
C PHE A 267 -3.95 72.22 -23.46
N ALA A 268 -4.17 73.36 -22.81
CA ALA A 268 -4.60 74.62 -23.44
C ALA A 268 -4.01 75.83 -22.71
N MET A 269 -3.70 76.88 -23.48
CA MET A 269 -3.26 78.19 -22.98
C MET A 269 -4.44 79.18 -22.82
N ASP A 270 -4.15 80.34 -22.22
CA ASP A 270 -5.04 81.50 -22.08
C ASP A 270 -6.33 81.27 -21.28
N GLY A 271 -6.28 80.34 -20.33
CA GLY A 271 -7.42 80.06 -19.45
C GLY A 271 -8.55 79.28 -20.13
N GLY A 272 -8.35 78.80 -21.36
CA GLY A 272 -9.18 77.76 -21.95
C GLY A 272 -9.09 76.47 -21.13
N ALA A 273 -10.23 75.83 -20.85
CA ALA A 273 -10.22 74.52 -20.22
C ALA A 273 -9.56 73.50 -21.16
N ALA A 274 -8.61 72.70 -20.65
CA ALA A 274 -7.98 71.65 -21.44
C ALA A 274 -9.05 70.76 -22.08
N PRO A 275 -8.95 70.43 -23.39
CA PRO A 275 -9.96 69.62 -24.06
C PRO A 275 -10.24 68.30 -23.32
N ALA A 276 -11.51 67.90 -23.28
CA ALA A 276 -11.89 66.66 -22.60
C ALA A 276 -11.29 65.43 -23.31
N LEU A 277 -10.71 64.53 -22.52
CA LEU A 277 -10.15 63.27 -23.03
C LEU A 277 -11.28 62.28 -23.36
N ASP A 278 -11.19 61.66 -24.53
CA ASP A 278 -12.10 60.61 -24.98
C ASP A 278 -11.71 59.29 -24.30
N THR A 279 -12.35 59.02 -23.15
CA THR A 279 -12.09 57.84 -22.32
C THR A 279 -12.29 56.52 -23.06
N SER A 280 -13.08 56.50 -24.14
CA SER A 280 -13.32 55.30 -24.96
C SER A 280 -12.11 54.91 -25.83
N LYS A 281 -11.26 55.89 -26.17
CA LYS A 281 -10.07 55.71 -27.01
C LYS A 281 -8.78 55.50 -26.21
N LEU A 282 -8.82 55.68 -24.88
CA LEU A 282 -7.65 55.54 -24.05
C LEU A 282 -7.10 54.09 -24.08
N PRO A 283 -5.77 53.92 -24.13
CA PRO A 283 -5.13 52.62 -24.13
C PRO A 283 -5.39 51.88 -22.81
N LYS A 284 -5.60 50.56 -22.91
CA LYS A 284 -5.83 49.72 -21.72
C LYS A 284 -4.53 49.46 -20.98
N LEU A 285 -4.58 49.53 -19.65
CA LEU A 285 -3.49 49.11 -18.78
C LEU A 285 -3.20 47.60 -18.95
N PRO A 286 -1.93 47.17 -18.82
CA PRO A 286 -1.59 45.76 -18.82
C PRO A 286 -2.27 45.05 -17.64
N ARG A 287 -2.66 43.78 -17.80
CA ARG A 287 -3.26 43.00 -16.70
C ARG A 287 -2.16 42.54 -15.74
N PHE A 288 -2.25 42.92 -14.47
CA PHE A 288 -1.36 42.48 -13.40
C PHE A 288 -2.13 41.67 -12.35
N GLY A 289 -1.74 40.41 -12.15
CA GLY A 289 -2.38 39.45 -11.24
C GLY A 289 -2.88 38.18 -11.93
N PRO A 290 -3.10 37.08 -11.18
CA PRO A 290 -3.65 35.85 -11.75
C PRO A 290 -5.06 36.11 -12.31
N LYS A 291 -5.38 35.50 -13.47
CA LYS A 291 -6.72 35.60 -14.06
C LYS A 291 -7.76 35.15 -13.02
N PRO A 292 -8.84 35.92 -12.78
CA PRO A 292 -9.93 35.44 -11.93
C PRO A 292 -10.50 34.18 -12.58
N ARG A 293 -10.38 33.04 -11.90
CA ARG A 293 -11.02 31.80 -12.33
C ARG A 293 -12.51 31.92 -12.06
N SER A 294 -13.30 31.44 -13.01
CA SER A 294 -14.76 31.41 -12.88
C SER A 294 -15.15 30.62 -11.62
N LYS A 295 -15.91 31.24 -10.70
CA LYS A 295 -16.45 30.58 -9.50
C LYS A 295 -17.26 29.31 -9.82
N LEU A 296 -17.85 29.26 -11.02
CA LEU A 296 -18.56 28.08 -11.51
C LEU A 296 -17.59 26.91 -11.74
N LEU A 297 -16.41 27.18 -12.30
CA LEU A 297 -15.36 26.19 -12.53
C LEU A 297 -14.66 25.78 -11.22
N GLU A 298 -14.53 26.66 -10.24
CA GLU A 298 -13.98 26.32 -8.92
C GLU A 298 -14.87 25.38 -8.10
N ILE A 299 -16.18 25.33 -8.37
CA ILE A 299 -17.11 24.40 -7.70
C ILE A 299 -17.35 23.15 -8.56
N LEU A 300 -17.58 23.31 -9.87
CA LEU A 300 -17.84 22.17 -10.75
C LEU A 300 -16.59 21.34 -11.03
N LEU A 301 -15.39 21.93 -11.08
CA LEU A 301 -14.19 21.16 -11.34
C LEU A 301 -13.89 20.20 -10.19
N PRO A 302 -13.89 20.58 -8.90
CA PRO A 302 -13.72 19.61 -7.81
C PRO A 302 -14.83 18.56 -7.77
N ILE A 303 -16.10 18.93 -8.03
CA ILE A 303 -17.21 17.97 -8.05
C ILE A 303 -17.08 16.99 -9.23
N ALA A 304 -16.77 17.48 -10.43
CA ALA A 304 -16.56 16.65 -11.61
C ALA A 304 -15.29 15.79 -11.47
N THR A 305 -14.24 16.32 -10.87
CA THR A 305 -12.98 15.59 -10.60
C THR A 305 -13.22 14.54 -9.52
N ALA A 306 -13.94 14.85 -8.45
CA ALA A 306 -14.33 13.89 -7.42
C ALA A 306 -15.26 12.81 -7.96
N ALA A 307 -16.23 13.17 -8.82
CA ALA A 307 -17.10 12.20 -9.48
C ALA A 307 -16.34 11.32 -10.48
N PHE A 308 -15.37 11.89 -11.21
CA PHE A 308 -14.51 11.15 -12.14
C PHE A 308 -13.53 10.24 -11.39
N VAL A 309 -12.92 10.72 -10.30
CA VAL A 309 -12.07 9.92 -9.41
C VAL A 309 -12.90 8.84 -8.74
N LEU A 310 -14.12 9.12 -8.28
CA LEU A 310 -15.03 8.11 -7.72
C LEU A 310 -15.43 7.08 -8.78
N ALA A 311 -15.72 7.50 -10.01
CA ALA A 311 -16.02 6.58 -11.12
C ALA A 311 -14.80 5.72 -11.51
N LEU A 312 -13.59 6.30 -11.47
CA LEU A 312 -12.34 5.56 -11.66
C LEU A 312 -12.05 4.62 -10.50
N LEU A 313 -12.25 5.04 -9.25
CA LEU A 313 -12.08 4.20 -8.06
C LEU A 313 -13.11 3.09 -8.02
N VAL A 314 -14.36 3.35 -8.41
CA VAL A 314 -15.39 2.32 -8.60
C VAL A 314 -15.01 1.43 -9.78
N GLY A 315 -14.50 1.98 -10.88
CA GLY A 315 -14.03 1.22 -12.05
C GLY A 315 -12.86 0.31 -11.71
N VAL A 316 -11.86 0.82 -11.00
CA VAL A 316 -10.68 0.12 -10.47
C VAL A 316 -11.11 -0.84 -9.38
N PHE A 317 -12.01 -0.49 -8.48
CA PHE A 317 -12.56 -1.40 -7.47
C PHE A 317 -13.34 -2.52 -8.15
N LEU A 318 -14.17 -2.24 -9.15
CA LEU A 318 -14.87 -3.26 -9.91
C LEU A 318 -13.90 -4.09 -10.75
N PHE A 319 -12.83 -3.50 -11.29
CA PHE A 319 -11.78 -4.19 -12.05
C PHE A 319 -10.87 -5.04 -11.17
N VAL A 320 -10.48 -4.55 -10.00
CA VAL A 320 -9.68 -5.24 -8.97
C VAL A 320 -10.54 -6.28 -8.28
N ARG A 321 -11.79 -5.97 -7.90
CA ARG A 321 -12.76 -6.96 -7.42
C ARG A 321 -13.05 -7.99 -8.49
N ARG A 322 -13.11 -7.63 -9.78
CA ARG A 322 -13.18 -8.58 -10.90
C ARG A 322 -11.88 -9.38 -10.99
N ARG A 323 -10.71 -8.76 -10.96
CA ARG A 323 -9.40 -9.42 -11.05
C ARG A 323 -9.13 -10.33 -9.86
N ILE A 324 -9.48 -9.97 -8.63
CA ILE A 324 -9.42 -10.80 -7.41
C ILE A 324 -10.52 -11.87 -7.45
N ARG A 325 -11.72 -11.56 -7.96
CA ARG A 325 -12.80 -12.55 -8.12
C ARG A 325 -12.50 -13.60 -9.20
N TYR A 326 -11.66 -13.24 -10.16
CA TYR A 326 -11.15 -14.08 -11.24
C TYR A 326 -9.63 -14.28 -11.14
N ALA A 327 -9.02 -14.05 -9.97
CA ALA A 327 -7.59 -14.22 -9.77
C ALA A 327 -7.35 -15.70 -9.64
N GLU A 328 -6.73 -16.27 -10.65
CA GLU A 328 -6.26 -17.64 -10.64
C GLU A 328 -5.05 -17.69 -9.70
N VAL A 329 -5.24 -18.31 -8.54
CA VAL A 329 -4.14 -18.60 -7.61
C VAL A 329 -3.26 -19.65 -8.28
N ARG A 330 -2.15 -19.19 -8.85
CA ARG A 330 -1.05 -20.00 -9.36
C ARG A 330 -0.02 -20.08 -8.25
N GLU A 331 0.20 -21.28 -7.72
CA GLU A 331 1.28 -21.57 -6.77
C GLU A 331 2.48 -22.14 -7.53
N ASP A 332 3.69 -21.93 -7.01
CA ASP A 332 4.96 -22.17 -7.72
C ASP A 332 5.18 -23.64 -8.15
N TRP A 333 4.46 -24.61 -7.57
CA TRP A 333 4.48 -26.02 -7.99
C TRP A 333 3.78 -26.29 -9.34
N GLU A 334 3.05 -25.33 -9.90
CA GLU A 334 2.35 -25.47 -11.18
C GLU A 334 3.26 -25.36 -12.43
N VAL A 335 4.57 -25.13 -12.23
CA VAL A 335 5.52 -24.79 -13.32
C VAL A 335 6.32 -26.00 -13.81
N GLU A 336 6.37 -27.11 -13.08
CA GLU A 336 7.36 -28.17 -13.32
C GLU A 336 6.73 -29.57 -13.53
N PHE A 337 5.74 -29.70 -14.43
CA PHE A 337 5.15 -30.97 -14.92
C PHE A 337 4.02 -31.62 -14.08
N GLY A 338 2.74 -31.19 -14.20
CA GLY A 338 1.55 -31.87 -13.61
C GLY A 338 0.28 -31.85 -14.50
N PRO A 339 -0.82 -32.58 -14.16
CA PRO A 339 -1.99 -32.82 -15.02
C PRO A 339 -2.70 -31.52 -15.47
N HIS A 340 -3.39 -31.55 -16.61
CA HIS A 340 -3.91 -30.34 -17.29
C HIS A 340 -4.84 -29.52 -16.39
N ARG A 341 -4.50 -28.26 -16.12
CA ARG A 341 -5.35 -27.37 -15.33
C ARG A 341 -6.50 -26.84 -16.18
N PHE A 342 -7.73 -27.21 -15.83
CA PHE A 342 -8.95 -26.72 -16.46
C PHE A 342 -9.44 -25.43 -15.81
N SER A 343 -10.02 -24.54 -16.62
CA SER A 343 -10.72 -23.37 -16.06
C SER A 343 -12.08 -23.79 -15.48
N TYR A 344 -12.49 -23.19 -14.35
CA TYR A 344 -13.83 -23.44 -13.80
C TYR A 344 -14.94 -23.16 -14.83
N LYS A 345 -14.76 -22.12 -15.66
CA LYS A 345 -15.72 -21.75 -16.70
C LYS A 345 -15.92 -22.88 -17.71
N GLU A 346 -14.84 -23.51 -18.13
CA GLU A 346 -14.87 -24.63 -19.06
C GLU A 346 -15.60 -25.83 -18.46
N LEU A 347 -15.28 -26.22 -17.22
CA LEU A 347 -15.97 -27.32 -16.54
C LEU A 347 -17.44 -27.00 -16.22
N TYR A 348 -17.75 -25.74 -15.90
CA TYR A 348 -19.12 -25.28 -15.70
C TYR A 348 -19.93 -25.43 -17.00
N HIS A 349 -19.38 -25.06 -18.15
CA HIS A 349 -20.06 -25.27 -19.43
C HIS A 349 -20.15 -26.74 -19.81
N ALA A 350 -19.07 -27.51 -19.64
CA ALA A 350 -19.03 -28.93 -19.94
C ALA A 350 -20.10 -29.71 -19.18
N THR A 351 -20.31 -29.38 -17.90
CA THR A 351 -21.31 -30.01 -17.01
C THR A 351 -22.69 -29.33 -17.06
N LYS A 352 -22.91 -28.40 -17.99
CA LYS A 352 -24.16 -27.61 -18.13
C LYS A 352 -24.58 -26.91 -16.83
N GLY A 353 -23.59 -26.45 -16.06
CA GLY A 353 -23.73 -25.72 -14.81
C GLY A 353 -23.87 -26.61 -13.58
N PHE A 354 -23.28 -27.81 -13.58
CA PHE A 354 -23.39 -28.79 -12.48
C PHE A 354 -24.84 -29.12 -12.09
N LYS A 355 -25.74 -29.16 -13.08
CA LYS A 355 -27.16 -29.47 -12.87
C LYS A 355 -27.33 -30.93 -12.43
N ASN A 356 -28.34 -31.20 -11.60
CA ASN A 356 -28.65 -32.56 -11.14
C ASN A 356 -28.86 -33.58 -12.27
N LYS A 357 -29.32 -33.15 -13.46
CA LYS A 357 -29.43 -34.02 -14.64
C LYS A 357 -28.10 -34.59 -15.13
N GLN A 358 -26.97 -33.97 -14.77
CA GLN A 358 -25.63 -34.46 -15.11
C GLN A 358 -24.97 -35.20 -13.93
N LEU A 359 -25.63 -35.35 -12.79
CA LEU A 359 -25.07 -36.02 -11.62
C LEU A 359 -24.97 -37.53 -11.88
N LEU A 360 -23.76 -38.09 -11.78
CA LEU A 360 -23.47 -39.51 -11.93
C LEU A 360 -23.53 -40.25 -10.58
N GLY A 361 -23.19 -39.57 -9.49
CA GLY A 361 -23.20 -40.14 -8.15
C GLY A 361 -22.80 -39.13 -7.07
N THR A 362 -23.09 -39.49 -5.83
CA THR A 362 -22.74 -38.75 -4.60
C THR A 362 -22.11 -39.71 -3.60
N GLY A 363 -20.95 -39.37 -3.06
CA GLY A 363 -20.25 -40.17 -2.04
C GLY A 363 -19.60 -39.30 -0.97
N GLY A 364 -18.86 -39.92 -0.04
CA GLY A 364 -18.14 -39.21 1.04
C GLY A 364 -17.11 -38.19 0.53
N PHE A 365 -16.62 -38.40 -0.69
CA PHE A 365 -15.60 -37.59 -1.37
C PHE A 365 -16.20 -36.50 -2.28
N GLY A 366 -17.52 -36.28 -2.23
CA GLY A 366 -18.21 -35.22 -2.97
C GLY A 366 -19.18 -35.71 -4.06
N ARG A 367 -19.38 -34.90 -5.11
CA ARG A 367 -20.38 -35.12 -6.17
C ARG A 367 -19.70 -35.26 -7.53
N VAL A 368 -20.08 -36.26 -8.32
CA VAL A 368 -19.49 -36.50 -9.64
C VAL A 368 -20.49 -36.17 -10.75
N TYR A 369 -20.08 -35.37 -11.73
CA TYR A 369 -20.93 -34.91 -12.82
C TYR A 369 -20.39 -35.37 -14.18
N LYS A 370 -21.27 -35.76 -15.11
CA LYS A 370 -20.93 -35.94 -16.52
C LYS A 370 -20.72 -34.58 -17.17
N GLY A 371 -19.67 -34.47 -17.98
CA GLY A 371 -19.41 -33.28 -18.80
C GLY A 371 -18.97 -33.67 -20.20
N VAL A 372 -19.03 -32.70 -21.12
CA VAL A 372 -18.54 -32.85 -22.49
C VAL A 372 -17.66 -31.65 -22.82
N LEU A 373 -16.37 -31.91 -23.10
CA LEU A 373 -15.41 -30.90 -23.52
C LEU A 373 -15.39 -30.79 -25.06
N PRO A 374 -15.60 -29.59 -25.64
CA PRO A 374 -15.42 -29.38 -27.07
C PRO A 374 -13.91 -29.35 -27.38
N LYS A 375 -13.35 -30.46 -27.86
CA LYS A 375 -12.01 -30.44 -28.50
C LYS A 375 -12.17 -30.31 -30.01
N SER A 376 -11.17 -29.71 -30.65
CA SER A 376 -11.19 -29.19 -32.03
C SER A 376 -11.74 -30.13 -33.14
N LYS A 377 -11.98 -31.43 -32.88
CA LYS A 377 -12.67 -32.37 -33.81
C LYS A 377 -13.52 -33.49 -33.14
N SER A 378 -13.56 -33.62 -31.82
CA SER A 378 -14.41 -34.61 -31.12
C SER A 378 -14.81 -34.12 -29.72
N ASN A 379 -16.04 -34.43 -29.34
CA ASN A 379 -16.60 -34.12 -28.03
C ASN A 379 -16.07 -35.15 -27.02
N LEU A 380 -15.13 -34.76 -26.16
CA LEU A 380 -14.58 -35.66 -25.14
C LEU A 380 -15.53 -35.71 -23.93
N GLU A 381 -16.07 -36.89 -23.63
CA GLU A 381 -16.86 -37.11 -22.43
C GLU A 381 -15.95 -37.23 -21.20
N ILE A 382 -16.28 -36.49 -20.14
CA ILE A 382 -15.50 -36.42 -18.91
C ILE A 382 -16.38 -36.65 -17.69
N ALA A 383 -15.77 -37.11 -16.60
CA ALA A 383 -16.36 -37.11 -15.27
C ALA A 383 -15.69 -36.03 -14.41
N VAL A 384 -16.48 -35.12 -13.86
CA VAL A 384 -16.00 -34.02 -13.00
C VAL A 384 -16.41 -34.30 -11.56
N LYS A 385 -15.45 -34.70 -10.72
CA LYS A 385 -15.61 -34.90 -9.27
C LYS A 385 -15.42 -33.57 -8.57
N ARG A 386 -16.51 -33.04 -8.00
CA ARG A 386 -16.54 -31.85 -7.15
C ARG A 386 -16.40 -32.29 -5.69
N VAL A 387 -15.22 -32.08 -5.13
CA VAL A 387 -14.89 -32.43 -3.74
C VAL A 387 -15.59 -31.44 -2.80
N SER A 388 -16.12 -31.94 -1.68
CA SER A 388 -16.79 -31.12 -0.67
C SER A 388 -15.79 -30.21 0.04
N HIS A 389 -16.16 -28.93 0.21
CA HIS A 389 -15.25 -27.89 0.70
C HIS A 389 -15.20 -27.75 2.23
N ASP A 390 -16.03 -28.51 2.95
CA ASP A 390 -16.34 -28.26 4.37
C ASP A 390 -15.41 -28.99 5.37
N SER A 391 -14.34 -29.63 4.91
CA SER A 391 -13.41 -30.35 5.81
C SER A 391 -11.94 -30.14 5.42
N LYS A 392 -11.06 -30.09 6.43
CA LYS A 392 -9.59 -30.16 6.24
C LYS A 392 -9.16 -31.45 5.51
N GLN A 393 -10.02 -32.46 5.50
CA GLN A 393 -9.81 -33.75 4.87
C GLN A 393 -10.00 -33.70 3.34
N GLY A 394 -11.02 -32.99 2.84
CA GLY A 394 -11.27 -32.89 1.39
C GLY A 394 -10.14 -32.21 0.61
N MET A 395 -9.43 -31.25 1.22
CA MET A 395 -8.23 -30.66 0.61
C MET A 395 -7.05 -31.65 0.57
N LYS A 396 -6.86 -32.45 1.62
CA LYS A 396 -5.81 -33.48 1.64
C LYS A 396 -6.04 -34.54 0.57
N GLU A 397 -7.29 -34.98 0.40
CA GLU A 397 -7.69 -35.95 -0.63
C GLU A 397 -7.51 -35.38 -2.03
N PHE A 398 -7.90 -34.12 -2.25
CA PHE A 398 -7.67 -33.43 -3.52
C PHE A 398 -6.19 -33.37 -3.89
N ILE A 399 -5.32 -33.01 -2.94
CA ILE A 399 -3.87 -32.95 -3.15
C ILE A 399 -3.31 -34.35 -3.39
N ALA A 400 -3.69 -35.32 -2.56
CA ALA A 400 -3.24 -36.71 -2.71
C ALA A 400 -3.59 -37.25 -4.09
N GLU A 401 -4.79 -36.98 -4.60
CA GLU A 401 -5.24 -37.46 -5.90
C GLU A 401 -4.53 -36.75 -7.07
N VAL A 402 -4.30 -35.44 -7.01
CA VAL A 402 -3.52 -34.71 -8.03
C VAL A 402 -2.06 -35.19 -8.09
N VAL A 403 -1.44 -35.44 -6.94
CA VAL A 403 -0.04 -35.87 -6.83
C VAL A 403 0.12 -37.35 -7.15
N SER A 404 -0.83 -38.21 -6.75
CA SER A 404 -0.72 -39.66 -6.92
C SER A 404 -1.02 -40.11 -8.35
N ILE A 405 -2.11 -39.65 -8.98
CA ILE A 405 -2.57 -40.15 -10.29
C ILE A 405 -2.35 -39.16 -11.45
N GLY A 406 -1.83 -37.97 -11.18
CA GLY A 406 -1.52 -36.98 -12.22
C GLY A 406 -0.58 -37.51 -13.32
N HIS A 407 0.32 -38.42 -12.97
CA HIS A 407 1.33 -39.00 -13.86
C HIS A 407 1.16 -40.49 -14.14
N LEU A 408 0.30 -41.18 -13.38
CA LEU A 408 0.04 -42.60 -13.60
C LEU A 408 -0.76 -42.79 -14.88
N ARG A 409 -0.32 -43.73 -15.72
CA ARG A 409 -1.02 -44.12 -16.94
C ARG A 409 -1.01 -45.63 -17.06
N HIS A 410 -2.16 -46.24 -16.85
CA HIS A 410 -2.32 -47.68 -16.97
C HIS A 410 -3.75 -48.01 -17.44
N ARG A 411 -3.90 -49.03 -18.29
CA ARG A 411 -5.20 -49.40 -18.88
C ARG A 411 -6.26 -49.76 -17.84
N ASN A 412 -5.83 -50.27 -16.68
CA ASN A 412 -6.70 -50.67 -15.57
C ASN A 412 -6.77 -49.64 -14.43
N LEU A 413 -6.35 -48.40 -14.67
CA LEU A 413 -6.55 -47.27 -13.75
C LEU A 413 -7.44 -46.21 -14.41
N VAL A 414 -8.24 -45.50 -13.62
CA VAL A 414 -9.07 -44.39 -14.11
C VAL A 414 -8.18 -43.16 -14.30
N GLN A 415 -7.97 -42.74 -15.55
CA GLN A 415 -7.06 -41.63 -15.85
C GLN A 415 -7.57 -40.30 -15.30
N LEU A 416 -6.75 -39.63 -14.49
CA LEU A 416 -6.91 -38.21 -14.18
C LEU A 416 -6.44 -37.39 -15.39
N LEU A 417 -7.37 -36.65 -16.01
CA LEU A 417 -7.11 -35.77 -17.13
C LEU A 417 -6.62 -34.40 -16.68
N GLY A 418 -7.05 -33.96 -15.49
CA GLY A 418 -6.80 -32.62 -15.02
C GLY A 418 -7.53 -32.24 -13.75
N TYR A 419 -7.35 -31.00 -13.33
CA TYR A 419 -7.97 -30.47 -12.12
C TYR A 419 -8.34 -28.99 -12.29
N CYS A 420 -9.23 -28.50 -11.43
CA CYS A 420 -9.56 -27.09 -11.30
C CYS A 420 -9.68 -26.75 -9.82
N ARG A 421 -8.93 -25.73 -9.38
CA ARG A 421 -8.99 -25.18 -8.02
C ARG A 421 -9.41 -23.71 -8.06
N ARG A 422 -10.52 -23.35 -7.39
CA ARG A 422 -10.99 -21.95 -7.34
C ARG A 422 -11.90 -21.68 -6.14
N LYS A 423 -11.52 -20.78 -5.22
CA LYS A 423 -12.42 -20.21 -4.18
C LYS A 423 -13.28 -21.23 -3.41
N GLY A 424 -12.66 -22.33 -2.95
CA GLY A 424 -13.36 -23.43 -2.29
C GLY A 424 -13.93 -24.49 -3.23
N GLU A 425 -13.89 -24.27 -4.55
CA GLU A 425 -14.17 -25.29 -5.55
C GLU A 425 -12.92 -26.13 -5.81
N LEU A 426 -13.01 -27.41 -5.47
CA LEU A 426 -12.01 -28.44 -5.71
C LEU A 426 -12.60 -29.44 -6.71
N LEU A 427 -12.10 -29.42 -7.95
CA LEU A 427 -12.66 -30.20 -9.06
C LEU A 427 -11.56 -31.07 -9.67
N LEU A 428 -11.82 -32.37 -9.77
CA LEU A 428 -10.95 -33.35 -10.44
C LEU A 428 -11.67 -33.84 -11.69
N VAL A 429 -10.92 -34.00 -12.79
CA VAL A 429 -11.46 -34.32 -14.12
C VAL A 429 -10.87 -35.65 -14.58
N TYR A 430 -11.74 -36.63 -14.83
CA TYR A 430 -11.37 -37.98 -15.27
C TYR A 430 -12.00 -38.32 -16.60
N ASP A 431 -11.51 -39.40 -17.21
CA ASP A 431 -12.23 -40.10 -18.26
C ASP A 431 -13.62 -40.55 -17.76
N TYR A 432 -14.64 -40.40 -18.60
CA TYR A 432 -15.98 -40.85 -18.29
C TYR A 432 -16.10 -42.38 -18.47
N MET A 433 -16.54 -43.06 -17.43
CA MET A 433 -16.79 -44.51 -17.42
C MET A 433 -18.30 -44.76 -17.61
N PRO A 434 -18.75 -45.20 -18.80
CA PRO A 434 -20.18 -45.22 -19.15
C PRO A 434 -20.99 -46.24 -18.36
N ASN A 435 -20.36 -47.34 -17.94
CA ASN A 435 -21.04 -48.43 -17.23
C ASN A 435 -21.09 -48.21 -15.70
N GLY A 436 -20.34 -47.23 -15.16
CA GLY A 436 -20.37 -46.89 -13.74
C GLY A 436 -19.56 -47.87 -12.88
N SER A 437 -19.89 -47.97 -11.59
CA SER A 437 -19.13 -48.76 -10.61
C SER A 437 -19.57 -50.23 -10.56
N LEU A 438 -18.60 -51.11 -10.31
CA LEU A 438 -18.78 -52.57 -10.29
C LEU A 438 -19.76 -53.03 -9.19
N ASP A 439 -19.75 -52.38 -8.03
CA ASP A 439 -20.65 -52.71 -6.91
C ASP A 439 -22.14 -52.69 -7.29
N LYS A 440 -22.52 -51.87 -8.28
CA LYS A 440 -23.89 -51.86 -8.81
C LYS A 440 -24.22 -53.15 -9.53
N TYR A 441 -23.31 -53.71 -10.31
CA TYR A 441 -23.55 -54.98 -11.01
C TYR A 441 -23.52 -56.18 -10.04
N LEU A 442 -22.75 -56.07 -8.96
CA LEU A 442 -22.70 -57.11 -7.95
C LEU A 442 -23.91 -57.07 -7.02
N HIS A 443 -24.40 -55.91 -6.59
CA HIS A 443 -25.36 -55.82 -5.50
C HIS A 443 -26.74 -55.28 -5.88
N ASP A 444 -26.87 -54.59 -7.02
CA ASP A 444 -28.15 -54.08 -7.50
C ASP A 444 -28.86 -55.14 -8.36
N LYS A 445 -30.00 -55.64 -7.88
CA LYS A 445 -30.81 -56.65 -8.59
C LYS A 445 -31.40 -56.14 -9.91
N THR A 446 -31.39 -54.83 -10.16
CA THR A 446 -31.88 -54.22 -11.41
C THR A 446 -30.85 -54.21 -12.54
N LYS A 447 -29.58 -54.48 -12.24
CA LYS A 447 -28.50 -54.54 -13.22
C LYS A 447 -28.38 -55.95 -13.82
N PRO A 448 -27.93 -56.07 -15.08
CA PRO A 448 -27.63 -57.37 -15.65
C PRO A 448 -26.49 -58.04 -14.86
N VAL A 449 -26.58 -59.35 -14.71
CA VAL A 449 -25.57 -60.15 -14.02
C VAL A 449 -24.32 -60.23 -14.90
N LEU A 450 -23.16 -59.90 -14.33
CA LEU A 450 -21.88 -60.14 -15.00
C LEU A 450 -21.61 -61.63 -15.05
N ASP A 451 -21.27 -62.13 -16.23
CA ASP A 451 -20.83 -63.52 -16.39
C ASP A 451 -19.45 -63.75 -15.76
N TRP A 452 -19.04 -65.02 -15.71
CA TRP A 452 -17.78 -65.40 -15.08
C TRP A 452 -16.57 -64.80 -15.78
N GLU A 453 -16.54 -64.82 -17.11
CA GLU A 453 -15.43 -64.29 -17.91
C GLU A 453 -15.21 -62.80 -17.62
N GLN A 454 -16.28 -62.01 -17.59
CA GLN A 454 -16.23 -60.59 -17.24
C GLN A 454 -15.67 -60.38 -15.82
N ARG A 455 -16.16 -61.14 -14.83
CA ARG A 455 -15.68 -61.05 -13.44
C ARG A 455 -14.20 -61.37 -13.33
N PHE A 456 -13.76 -62.44 -14.00
CA PHE A 456 -12.38 -62.87 -14.00
C PHE A 456 -11.46 -61.84 -14.68
N GLN A 457 -11.88 -61.27 -15.81
CA GLN A 457 -11.15 -60.19 -16.48
C GLN A 457 -11.06 -58.91 -15.62
N ILE A 458 -12.11 -58.57 -14.87
CA ILE A 458 -12.07 -57.45 -13.92
C ILE A 458 -11.06 -57.71 -12.80
N ILE A 459 -11.03 -58.91 -12.24
CA ILE A 459 -10.05 -59.30 -11.21
C ILE A 459 -8.62 -59.18 -11.76
N LYS A 460 -8.35 -59.73 -12.95
CA LYS A 460 -7.06 -59.59 -13.65
C LYS A 460 -6.68 -58.14 -13.88
N GLY A 461 -7.63 -57.33 -14.33
CA GLY A 461 -7.44 -55.92 -14.59
C GLY A 461 -7.01 -55.17 -13.32
N VAL A 462 -7.73 -55.35 -12.22
CA VAL A 462 -7.40 -54.69 -10.95
C VAL A 462 -6.06 -55.18 -10.41
N ALA A 463 -5.75 -56.48 -10.50
CA ALA A 463 -4.45 -57.02 -10.11
C ALA A 463 -3.30 -56.38 -10.92
N SER A 464 -3.47 -56.27 -12.23
CA SER A 464 -2.51 -55.62 -13.13
C SER A 464 -2.32 -54.14 -12.81
N GLY A 465 -3.41 -53.42 -12.51
CA GLY A 465 -3.34 -52.03 -12.07
C GLY A 465 -2.59 -51.86 -10.75
N LEU A 466 -2.81 -52.76 -9.79
CA LEU A 466 -2.17 -52.69 -8.48
C LEU A 466 -0.70 -53.11 -8.50
N LEU A 467 -0.34 -54.10 -9.34
CA LEU A 467 1.06 -54.43 -9.64
C LEU A 467 1.82 -53.21 -10.17
N TYR A 468 1.21 -52.48 -11.10
CA TYR A 468 1.80 -51.25 -11.62
C TYR A 468 2.02 -50.19 -10.52
N LEU A 469 1.06 -50.02 -9.60
CA LEU A 469 1.17 -49.08 -8.48
C LEU A 469 2.26 -49.46 -7.48
N HIS A 470 2.41 -50.75 -7.18
CA HIS A 470 3.31 -51.23 -6.14
C HIS A 470 4.75 -51.41 -6.62
N GLU A 471 4.94 -51.84 -7.87
CA GLU A 471 6.24 -52.34 -8.34
C GLU A 471 6.74 -51.66 -9.62
N ASP A 472 5.88 -51.39 -10.60
CA ASP A 472 6.34 -51.00 -11.95
C ASP A 472 6.39 -49.47 -12.18
N TRP A 473 5.90 -48.65 -11.24
CA TRP A 473 5.99 -47.18 -11.29
C TRP A 473 7.23 -46.64 -10.54
N GLU A 474 7.64 -45.41 -10.85
CA GLU A 474 8.81 -44.72 -10.26
C GLU A 474 8.76 -44.64 -8.73
N MET A 475 7.56 -44.53 -8.16
CA MET A 475 7.32 -44.56 -6.72
C MET A 475 6.31 -45.65 -6.37
N VAL A 476 6.41 -46.19 -5.16
CA VAL A 476 5.41 -47.11 -4.60
C VAL A 476 4.15 -46.31 -4.25
N VAL A 477 3.03 -46.64 -4.88
CA VAL A 477 1.72 -46.02 -4.62
C VAL A 477 0.83 -46.99 -3.86
N ILE A 478 0.48 -46.65 -2.62
CA ILE A 478 -0.46 -47.43 -1.80
C ILE A 478 -1.84 -46.80 -1.94
N HIS A 479 -2.82 -47.54 -2.48
CA HIS A 479 -4.16 -47.08 -2.81
C HIS A 479 -5.04 -46.84 -1.58
N ARG A 480 -5.01 -47.76 -0.61
CA ARG A 480 -5.70 -47.72 0.70
C ARG A 480 -7.23 -47.79 0.71
N ASP A 481 -7.88 -47.73 -0.46
CA ASP A 481 -9.34 -47.86 -0.56
C ASP A 481 -9.78 -48.78 -1.73
N ILE A 482 -9.19 -49.97 -1.83
CA ILE A 482 -9.55 -50.96 -2.86
C ILE A 482 -10.88 -51.62 -2.45
N LYS A 483 -11.90 -51.51 -3.31
CA LYS A 483 -13.25 -52.08 -3.12
C LYS A 483 -14.06 -52.02 -4.42
N ALA A 484 -15.13 -52.81 -4.56
CA ALA A 484 -15.91 -52.82 -5.81
C ALA A 484 -16.55 -51.47 -6.19
N SER A 485 -16.85 -50.59 -5.24
CA SER A 485 -17.42 -49.27 -5.56
C SER A 485 -16.40 -48.28 -6.12
N ASN A 486 -15.10 -48.54 -5.96
CA ASN A 486 -14.00 -47.76 -6.52
C ASN A 486 -13.47 -48.36 -7.84
N VAL A 487 -14.00 -49.51 -8.28
CA VAL A 487 -13.71 -50.08 -9.59
C VAL A 487 -14.80 -49.65 -10.57
N LEU A 488 -14.42 -48.86 -11.58
CA LEU A 488 -15.31 -48.37 -12.62
C LEU A 488 -15.17 -49.22 -13.89
N LEU A 489 -16.28 -49.36 -14.62
CA LEU A 489 -16.35 -50.15 -15.85
C LEU A 489 -16.34 -49.22 -17.07
N ASP A 490 -15.39 -49.45 -17.97
CA ASP A 490 -15.30 -48.74 -19.24
C ASP A 490 -16.32 -49.25 -20.26
N ALA A 491 -16.27 -48.74 -21.49
CA ALA A 491 -17.24 -49.08 -22.55
C ALA A 491 -17.22 -50.58 -22.91
N ASP A 492 -16.08 -51.24 -22.75
CA ASP A 492 -15.85 -52.66 -23.08
C ASP A 492 -16.05 -53.57 -21.87
N MET A 493 -16.64 -53.06 -20.78
CA MET A 493 -16.82 -53.74 -19.49
C MET A 493 -15.50 -54.09 -18.78
N GLY A 494 -14.39 -53.44 -19.16
CA GLY A 494 -13.11 -53.56 -18.50
C GLY A 494 -13.08 -52.84 -17.15
N GLY A 495 -12.53 -53.50 -16.13
CA GLY A 495 -12.36 -52.93 -14.78
C GLY A 495 -11.20 -51.95 -14.68
N ARG A 496 -11.47 -50.76 -14.15
CA ARG A 496 -10.50 -49.70 -13.87
C ARG A 496 -10.58 -49.23 -12.43
N LEU A 497 -9.48 -49.33 -11.70
CA LEU A 497 -9.38 -48.86 -10.33
C LEU A 497 -9.30 -47.32 -10.31
N GLY A 498 -10.17 -46.69 -9.52
CA GLY A 498 -10.22 -45.24 -9.33
C GLY A 498 -10.31 -44.88 -7.85
N ASP A 499 -10.47 -43.57 -7.60
CA ASP A 499 -10.54 -42.94 -6.27
C ASP A 499 -9.26 -43.04 -5.44
N PHE A 500 -8.29 -42.21 -5.79
CA PHE A 500 -6.97 -42.14 -5.16
C PHE A 500 -6.91 -41.11 -4.02
N GLY A 501 -8.07 -40.68 -3.50
CA GLY A 501 -8.13 -39.64 -2.46
C GLY A 501 -7.41 -40.01 -1.16
N LEU A 502 -7.28 -41.30 -0.86
CA LEU A 502 -6.55 -41.78 0.31
C LEU A 502 -5.13 -42.26 0.00
N ALA A 503 -4.71 -42.21 -1.26
CA ALA A 503 -3.46 -42.80 -1.72
C ALA A 503 -2.21 -42.11 -1.14
N ARG A 504 -1.10 -42.85 -1.10
CA ARG A 504 0.20 -42.38 -0.59
C ARG A 504 1.32 -42.84 -1.50
N LEU A 505 2.31 -41.98 -1.71
CA LEU A 505 3.51 -42.28 -2.49
C LEU A 505 4.72 -42.39 -1.56
N TYR A 506 5.60 -43.35 -1.87
CA TYR A 506 6.86 -43.58 -1.18
C TYR A 506 7.94 -43.90 -2.21
N ASP A 507 9.18 -43.48 -1.93
CA ASP A 507 10.34 -43.97 -2.70
C ASP A 507 10.53 -45.47 -2.44
N HIS A 508 10.98 -46.19 -3.46
CA HIS A 508 11.31 -47.61 -3.34
C HIS A 508 12.38 -47.82 -2.25
N GLY A 509 12.09 -48.69 -1.27
CA GLY A 509 13.00 -49.04 -0.18
C GLY A 509 12.91 -48.19 1.10
N VAL A 510 12.00 -47.21 1.17
CA VAL A 510 11.75 -46.41 2.39
C VAL A 510 10.70 -47.08 3.30
N ASP A 511 10.94 -47.11 4.62
CA ASP A 511 9.98 -47.67 5.59
C ASP A 511 8.74 -46.75 5.73
N PRO A 512 7.52 -47.28 5.52
CA PRO A 512 6.29 -46.49 5.65
C PRO A 512 6.09 -45.96 7.08
N GLN A 513 5.92 -44.64 7.18
CA GLN A 513 5.64 -43.95 8.45
C GLN A 513 4.21 -44.22 8.94
N THR A 514 3.99 -44.08 10.25
CA THR A 514 2.68 -44.17 10.88
C THR A 514 1.72 -43.13 10.30
N THR A 515 0.54 -43.56 9.85
CA THR A 515 -0.50 -42.69 9.29
C THR A 515 -1.82 -42.85 10.03
N HIS A 516 -2.76 -41.93 9.84
CA HIS A 516 -4.13 -42.13 10.31
C HIS A 516 -4.74 -43.38 9.65
N VAL A 517 -5.40 -44.22 10.44
CA VAL A 517 -6.17 -45.37 9.94
C VAL A 517 -7.37 -44.82 9.16
N VAL A 518 -7.34 -44.97 7.85
CA VAL A 518 -8.41 -44.58 6.92
C VAL A 518 -8.59 -45.67 5.87
N GLY A 519 -9.82 -45.90 5.43
CA GLY A 519 -10.24 -46.93 4.48
C GLY A 519 -11.64 -47.45 4.81
N THR A 520 -12.13 -48.42 4.05
CA THR A 520 -13.50 -48.93 4.20
C THR A 520 -13.54 -50.15 5.14
N MET A 521 -14.39 -50.11 6.16
CA MET A 521 -14.59 -51.23 7.09
C MET A 521 -14.98 -52.51 6.31
N GLY A 522 -14.33 -53.63 6.65
CA GLY A 522 -14.44 -54.90 5.90
C GLY A 522 -13.31 -55.13 4.89
N TYR A 523 -12.58 -54.09 4.48
CA TYR A 523 -11.40 -54.18 3.60
C TYR A 523 -10.09 -53.80 4.30
N LEU A 524 -10.16 -53.32 5.54
CA LEU A 524 -9.00 -52.90 6.32
C LEU A 524 -8.21 -54.10 6.83
N ALA A 525 -6.91 -54.15 6.53
CA ALA A 525 -6.02 -55.17 7.03
C ALA A 525 -5.84 -55.08 8.57
N PRO A 526 -5.78 -56.20 9.31
CA PRO A 526 -5.67 -56.18 10.78
C PRO A 526 -4.47 -55.38 11.31
N GLU A 527 -3.32 -55.50 10.66
CA GLU A 527 -2.10 -54.79 11.03
C GLU A 527 -2.16 -53.28 10.77
N LEU A 528 -2.95 -52.83 9.78
CA LEU A 528 -3.16 -51.41 9.53
C LEU A 528 -3.95 -50.78 10.67
N VAL A 529 -4.98 -51.47 11.18
CA VAL A 529 -5.77 -51.04 12.34
C VAL A 529 -4.91 -50.96 13.60
N ARG A 530 -3.99 -51.92 13.77
CA ARG A 530 -3.09 -52.00 14.94
C ARG A 530 -1.95 -50.98 14.92
N THR A 531 -1.31 -50.82 13.77
CA THR A 531 -0.04 -50.07 13.66
C THR A 531 -0.18 -48.69 13.02
N GLY A 532 -1.29 -48.41 12.33
CA GLY A 532 -1.45 -47.20 11.51
C GLY A 532 -0.53 -47.14 10.27
N LYS A 533 0.32 -48.15 10.04
CA LYS A 533 1.24 -48.20 8.90
C LYS A 533 0.53 -48.80 7.69
N ALA A 534 0.39 -48.01 6.62
CA ALA A 534 -0.09 -48.49 5.33
C ALA A 534 1.10 -48.97 4.50
N THR A 535 1.00 -50.17 3.94
CA THR A 535 2.07 -50.82 3.14
C THR A 535 1.45 -51.48 1.90
N PRO A 536 2.22 -51.85 0.86
CA PRO A 536 1.70 -52.60 -0.28
C PRO A 536 0.90 -53.85 0.12
N VAL A 537 1.34 -54.58 1.16
CA VAL A 537 0.63 -55.77 1.65
C VAL A 537 -0.72 -55.47 2.33
N THR A 538 -0.96 -54.22 2.76
CA THR A 538 -2.30 -53.80 3.23
C THR A 538 -3.29 -53.66 2.06
N ASP A 539 -2.82 -53.22 0.89
CA ASP A 539 -3.61 -53.20 -0.34
C ASP A 539 -3.86 -54.61 -0.87
N VAL A 540 -2.89 -55.53 -0.74
CA VAL A 540 -3.08 -56.95 -1.08
C VAL A 540 -4.22 -57.57 -0.29
N PHE A 541 -4.33 -57.25 1.01
CA PHE A 541 -5.45 -57.72 1.83
C PHE A 541 -6.80 -57.21 1.30
N ALA A 542 -6.90 -55.90 1.03
CA ALA A 542 -8.10 -55.30 0.47
C ALA A 542 -8.46 -55.89 -0.90
N PHE A 543 -7.45 -56.18 -1.74
CA PHE A 543 -7.61 -56.90 -3.00
C PHE A 543 -8.17 -58.32 -2.78
N GLY A 544 -7.68 -59.06 -1.78
CA GLY A 544 -8.21 -60.39 -1.43
C GLY A 544 -9.70 -60.36 -1.08
N VAL A 545 -10.12 -59.39 -0.25
CA VAL A 545 -11.55 -59.18 0.07
C VAL A 545 -12.35 -58.80 -1.18
N PHE A 546 -11.81 -57.93 -2.04
CA PHE A 546 -12.42 -57.55 -3.31
C PHE A 546 -12.63 -58.76 -4.25
N VAL A 547 -11.64 -59.65 -4.36
CA VAL A 547 -11.74 -60.87 -5.15
C VAL A 547 -12.88 -61.76 -4.66
N LEU A 548 -13.01 -61.94 -3.34
CA LEU A 548 -14.09 -62.70 -2.74
C LEU A 548 -15.45 -62.03 -2.97
N GLU A 549 -15.54 -60.69 -2.86
CA GLU A 549 -16.76 -59.94 -3.14
C GLU A 549 -17.24 -60.16 -4.59
N VAL A 550 -16.33 -60.04 -5.56
CA VAL A 550 -16.64 -60.23 -6.99
C VAL A 550 -17.08 -61.67 -7.28
N THR A 551 -16.42 -62.64 -6.69
CA THR A 551 -16.67 -64.07 -6.91
C THR A 551 -17.99 -64.52 -6.27
N CYS A 552 -18.25 -64.09 -5.04
CA CYS A 552 -19.42 -64.51 -4.26
C CYS A 552 -20.65 -63.64 -4.55
N GLY A 553 -20.47 -62.44 -5.12
CA GLY A 553 -21.56 -61.47 -5.32
C GLY A 553 -22.18 -60.99 -3.99
N ARG A 554 -21.42 -61.05 -2.89
CA ARG A 554 -21.84 -60.71 -1.52
C ARG A 554 -20.97 -59.60 -0.96
N ARG A 555 -21.56 -58.67 -0.20
CA ARG A 555 -20.81 -57.58 0.45
C ARG A 555 -19.92 -58.15 1.58
N PRO A 556 -18.74 -57.56 1.84
CA PRO A 556 -17.86 -58.04 2.92
C PRO A 556 -18.46 -58.00 4.33
N LEU A 557 -19.37 -57.03 4.58
CA LEU A 557 -20.13 -56.90 5.81
C LEU A 557 -21.64 -56.97 5.51
N GLY A 558 -22.36 -57.78 6.28
CA GLY A 558 -23.80 -57.95 6.18
C GLY A 558 -24.60 -56.70 6.52
N ARG A 559 -25.82 -56.59 5.97
CA ARG A 559 -26.72 -55.43 6.11
C ARG A 559 -27.40 -55.31 7.50
N GLY A 560 -27.25 -56.30 8.37
CA GLY A 560 -27.99 -56.48 9.62
C GLY A 560 -27.71 -55.51 10.78
N LEU A 561 -26.86 -54.49 10.61
CA LEU A 561 -26.64 -53.45 11.64
C LEU A 561 -27.44 -52.16 11.40
N VAL A 562 -28.16 -52.04 10.27
CA VAL A 562 -29.01 -50.88 9.98
C VAL A 562 -30.32 -51.35 9.31
N ALA A 563 -31.34 -51.58 10.15
CA ALA A 563 -32.76 -51.76 9.83
C ALA A 563 -33.21 -52.99 8.99
N GLY A 564 -33.82 -53.97 9.67
CA GLY A 564 -35.27 -54.22 9.51
C GLY A 564 -35.82 -55.03 8.33
N ASP A 565 -35.08 -55.93 7.68
CA ASP A 565 -35.64 -56.93 6.76
C ASP A 565 -35.29 -58.36 7.24
N GLU A 566 -36.31 -59.20 7.46
CA GLU A 566 -36.25 -60.52 8.11
C GLU A 566 -35.93 -61.71 7.18
N ASP A 567 -35.47 -61.48 5.96
CA ASP A 567 -35.06 -62.56 5.04
C ASP A 567 -33.59 -62.41 4.60
N ASP A 568 -32.75 -63.32 5.11
CA ASP A 568 -31.57 -63.95 4.47
C ASP A 568 -30.28 -64.00 5.32
N ASP A 569 -29.59 -65.13 5.20
CA ASP A 569 -28.46 -65.71 5.96
C ASP A 569 -27.12 -64.92 5.87
N GLN A 570 -27.19 -63.58 5.91
CA GLN A 570 -26.07 -62.66 5.66
C GLN A 570 -25.48 -62.05 6.95
N SER A 571 -25.59 -62.73 8.08
CA SER A 571 -25.08 -62.28 9.39
C SER A 571 -23.55 -62.43 9.56
N ASN A 572 -22.90 -63.18 8.65
CA ASN A 572 -21.48 -63.54 8.77
C ASN A 572 -20.59 -62.64 7.91
N VAL A 573 -19.40 -62.31 8.42
CA VAL A 573 -18.34 -61.62 7.66
C VAL A 573 -17.95 -62.49 6.47
N LEU A 574 -17.89 -61.91 5.26
CA LEU A 574 -17.66 -62.66 4.02
C LEU A 574 -16.42 -63.56 4.10
N LEU A 575 -15.33 -63.04 4.67
CA LEU A 575 -14.07 -63.76 4.82
C LEU A 575 -14.22 -65.02 5.67
N ASP A 576 -14.85 -64.91 6.84
CA ASP A 576 -15.11 -66.04 7.75
C ASP A 576 -16.03 -67.09 7.08
N TRP A 577 -17.04 -66.63 6.34
CA TRP A 577 -17.99 -67.50 5.63
C TRP A 577 -17.32 -68.30 4.52
N VAL A 578 -16.48 -67.67 3.68
CA VAL A 578 -15.75 -68.36 2.61
C VAL A 578 -14.72 -69.34 3.17
N GLN A 579 -14.00 -68.94 4.23
CA GLN A 579 -12.99 -69.78 4.86
C GLN A 579 -13.60 -71.08 5.42
N GLU A 580 -14.80 -71.01 6.02
CA GLU A 580 -15.48 -72.21 6.52
C GLU A 580 -15.94 -73.14 5.38
N HIS A 581 -16.35 -72.61 4.23
CA HIS A 581 -16.71 -73.43 3.07
C HIS A 581 -15.48 -74.09 2.42
N GLU A 582 -14.37 -73.38 2.28
CA GLU A 582 -13.10 -73.97 1.81
C GLU A 582 -12.66 -75.11 2.76
N ARG A 583 -12.77 -74.91 4.08
CA ARG A 583 -12.44 -75.94 5.10
C ARG A 583 -13.26 -77.21 4.94
N ARG A 584 -14.53 -77.09 4.53
CA ARG A 584 -15.43 -78.22 4.27
C ARG A 584 -15.22 -78.86 2.89
N GLY A 585 -14.29 -78.36 2.08
CA GLY A 585 -14.11 -78.78 0.69
C GLY A 585 -15.20 -78.25 -0.26
N ALA A 586 -16.06 -77.36 0.22
CA ALA A 586 -17.28 -76.86 -0.42
C ALA A 586 -17.11 -75.44 -0.97
N ALA A 587 -15.89 -75.06 -1.36
CA ALA A 587 -15.55 -73.72 -1.84
C ALA A 587 -16.47 -73.19 -2.95
N LEU A 588 -16.83 -74.04 -3.91
CA LEU A 588 -17.65 -73.65 -5.05
C LEU A 588 -19.09 -73.28 -4.66
N ASP A 589 -19.55 -73.68 -3.47
CA ASP A 589 -20.86 -73.28 -2.93
C ASP A 589 -20.89 -71.79 -2.56
N THR A 590 -19.73 -71.13 -2.47
CA THR A 590 -19.65 -69.70 -2.20
C THR A 590 -19.78 -68.82 -3.44
N VAL A 591 -19.70 -69.41 -4.64
CA VAL A 591 -19.81 -68.68 -5.91
C VAL A 591 -21.22 -68.08 -6.06
N ASP A 592 -21.31 -66.88 -6.60
CA ASP A 592 -22.57 -66.16 -6.77
C ASP A 592 -23.66 -67.04 -7.42
N PRO A 593 -24.76 -67.33 -6.71
CA PRO A 593 -25.83 -68.20 -7.24
C PRO A 593 -26.45 -67.70 -8.54
N ARG A 594 -26.35 -66.39 -8.82
CA ARG A 594 -26.87 -65.78 -10.07
C ARG A 594 -26.07 -66.17 -11.31
N LEU A 595 -24.88 -66.75 -11.16
CA LEU A 595 -24.13 -67.35 -12.28
C LEU A 595 -24.74 -68.68 -12.73
N CYS A 596 -25.63 -69.30 -11.93
CA CYS A 596 -26.35 -70.53 -12.26
C CYS A 596 -25.45 -71.67 -12.77
N GLY A 597 -24.26 -71.83 -12.17
CA GLY A 597 -23.28 -72.85 -12.55
C GLY A 597 -22.51 -72.56 -13.86
N LYS A 598 -22.67 -71.38 -14.46
CA LYS A 598 -21.93 -70.95 -15.67
C LYS A 598 -20.63 -70.24 -15.30
N TYR A 599 -19.67 -71.01 -14.79
CA TYR A 599 -18.32 -70.56 -14.50
C TYR A 599 -17.35 -71.72 -14.68
N ASP A 600 -16.07 -71.41 -14.88
CA ASP A 600 -15.02 -72.43 -14.87
C ASP A 600 -14.72 -72.81 -13.41
N ALA A 601 -14.91 -74.08 -13.06
CA ALA A 601 -14.79 -74.55 -11.69
C ALA A 601 -13.36 -74.53 -11.16
N ASP A 602 -12.36 -74.70 -12.04
CA ASP A 602 -10.95 -74.68 -11.68
C ASP A 602 -10.49 -73.23 -11.47
N GLU A 603 -10.89 -72.31 -12.36
CA GLU A 603 -10.66 -70.87 -12.18
C GLU A 603 -11.32 -70.34 -10.92
N ALA A 604 -12.60 -70.67 -10.69
CA ALA A 604 -13.35 -70.20 -9.52
C ALA A 604 -12.72 -70.68 -8.21
N ARG A 605 -12.30 -71.96 -8.15
CA ARG A 605 -11.61 -72.52 -6.99
C ARG A 605 -10.26 -71.83 -6.75
N MET A 606 -9.49 -71.59 -7.81
CA MET A 606 -8.21 -70.88 -7.72
C MET A 606 -8.42 -69.45 -7.20
N VAL A 607 -9.39 -68.72 -7.74
CA VAL A 607 -9.69 -67.33 -7.37
C VAL A 607 -10.16 -67.22 -5.91
N ILE A 608 -10.97 -68.16 -5.43
CA ILE A 608 -11.39 -68.22 -4.01
C ILE A 608 -10.19 -68.41 -3.09
N ARG A 609 -9.32 -69.38 -3.40
CA ARG A 609 -8.11 -69.64 -2.63
C ARG A 609 -7.16 -68.45 -2.66
N LEU A 610 -7.00 -67.82 -3.83
CA LEU A 610 -6.21 -66.60 -4.00
C LEU A 610 -6.76 -65.46 -3.15
N GLY A 611 -8.07 -65.26 -3.13
CA GLY A 611 -8.74 -64.30 -2.27
C GLY A 611 -8.42 -64.52 -0.79
N LEU A 612 -8.49 -65.77 -0.32
CA LEU A 612 -8.13 -66.15 1.04
C LEU A 612 -6.63 -65.96 1.35
N ALA A 613 -5.75 -66.30 0.41
CA ALA A 613 -4.30 -66.12 0.58
C ALA A 613 -3.91 -64.63 0.65
N CYS A 614 -4.50 -63.79 -0.20
CA CYS A 614 -4.33 -62.34 -0.16
C CYS A 614 -4.90 -61.73 1.12
N ALA A 615 -6.04 -62.25 1.61
CA ALA A 615 -6.68 -61.80 2.85
C ALA A 615 -6.16 -62.51 4.11
N HIS A 616 -4.97 -63.12 4.07
CA HIS A 616 -4.41 -63.80 5.24
C HIS A 616 -4.13 -62.82 6.39
N PRO A 617 -4.42 -63.15 7.66
CA PRO A 617 -4.26 -62.22 8.78
C PRO A 617 -2.80 -61.83 9.06
N VAL A 618 -1.84 -62.70 8.74
CA VAL A 618 -0.40 -62.42 8.83
C VAL A 618 0.08 -61.79 7.51
N PRO A 619 0.67 -60.57 7.54
CA PRO A 619 1.11 -59.86 6.33
C PRO A 619 2.14 -60.62 5.50
N ASP A 620 3.15 -61.22 6.16
CA ASP A 620 4.26 -61.92 5.48
C ASP A 620 3.84 -63.21 4.77
N ALA A 621 2.63 -63.70 5.06
CA ALA A 621 2.07 -64.88 4.40
C ALA A 621 1.25 -64.51 3.14
N ARG A 622 1.02 -63.21 2.89
CA ARG A 622 0.29 -62.75 1.69
C ARG A 622 1.22 -62.74 0.48
N PRO A 623 0.75 -63.15 -0.71
CA PRO A 623 1.54 -63.04 -1.93
C PRO A 623 1.76 -61.58 -2.34
N GLY A 624 2.88 -61.28 -2.99
CA GLY A 624 3.07 -59.98 -3.66
C GLY A 624 2.22 -59.87 -4.92
N MET A 625 1.92 -58.65 -5.39
CA MET A 625 1.03 -58.46 -6.55
C MET A 625 1.58 -59.07 -7.84
N ARG A 626 2.90 -59.18 -7.99
CA ARG A 626 3.51 -59.90 -9.12
C ARG A 626 3.15 -61.38 -9.13
N GLN A 627 3.19 -62.03 -7.96
CA GLN A 627 2.80 -63.44 -7.82
C GLN A 627 1.30 -63.61 -8.07
N VAL A 628 0.47 -62.70 -7.53
CA VAL A 628 -0.97 -62.67 -7.79
C VAL A 628 -1.27 -62.61 -9.29
N ALA A 629 -0.58 -61.74 -10.03
CA ALA A 629 -0.74 -61.64 -11.48
C ALA A 629 -0.33 -62.95 -12.20
N GLN A 630 0.79 -63.56 -11.81
CA GLN A 630 1.24 -64.84 -12.37
C GLN A 630 0.24 -65.99 -12.14
N TYR A 631 -0.36 -66.05 -10.95
CA TYR A 631 -1.39 -67.06 -10.65
C TYR A 631 -2.65 -66.87 -11.49
N LEU A 632 -3.08 -65.62 -11.67
CA LEU A 632 -4.26 -65.30 -12.47
C LEU A 632 -4.03 -65.57 -13.98
N GLU A 633 -2.83 -65.36 -14.50
CA GLU A 633 -2.49 -65.64 -15.91
C GLU A 633 -2.17 -67.12 -16.18
N GLY A 634 -1.99 -67.94 -15.14
CA GLY A 634 -1.63 -69.35 -15.28
C GLY A 634 -0.13 -69.59 -15.51
N ASP A 635 0.69 -68.55 -15.34
CA ASP A 635 2.16 -68.61 -15.49
C ASP A 635 2.84 -69.33 -14.31
N ALA A 636 2.16 -69.43 -13.16
CA ALA A 636 2.62 -70.17 -12.00
C ALA A 636 1.45 -70.92 -11.33
N PRO A 637 1.67 -72.16 -10.85
CA PRO A 637 0.67 -72.86 -10.05
C PRO A 637 0.57 -72.23 -8.66
N MET A 638 -0.65 -72.09 -8.14
CA MET A 638 -0.87 -71.61 -6.79
C MET A 638 -0.36 -72.66 -5.76
N PRO A 639 0.44 -72.27 -4.75
CA PRO A 639 0.88 -73.19 -3.71
C PRO A 639 -0.30 -73.69 -2.86
N GLU A 640 -0.23 -74.94 -2.39
CA GLU A 640 -1.20 -75.46 -1.41
C GLU A 640 -1.10 -74.66 -0.11
N VAL A 641 -2.14 -73.87 0.18
CA VAL A 641 -2.21 -73.07 1.41
C VAL A 641 -2.52 -74.02 2.57
N ALA A 642 -1.59 -74.16 3.52
CA ALA A 642 -1.85 -74.90 4.75
C ALA A 642 -2.97 -74.20 5.54
N PRO A 643 -3.98 -74.93 6.06
CA PRO A 643 -5.09 -74.32 6.78
C PRO A 643 -4.62 -73.73 8.11
N THR A 644 -4.35 -72.43 8.16
CA THR A 644 -4.04 -71.70 9.39
C THR A 644 -5.34 -71.39 10.16
N CYS A 645 -5.42 -71.93 11.37
CA CYS A 645 -6.58 -71.86 12.25
C CYS A 645 -6.63 -70.52 12.98
N VAL A 646 -7.12 -69.45 12.34
CA VAL A 646 -7.52 -68.25 13.09
C VAL A 646 -8.72 -67.57 12.40
N SER A 647 -9.85 -67.50 13.09
CA SER A 647 -11.03 -66.73 12.65
C SER A 647 -10.75 -65.23 12.76
N TYR A 648 -11.16 -64.47 11.75
CA TYR A 648 -10.96 -63.02 11.68
C TYR A 648 -11.65 -62.31 12.85
N THR A 649 -12.88 -62.75 13.18
CA THR A 649 -13.63 -62.28 14.35
C THR A 649 -12.94 -62.62 15.67
N THR A 650 -12.32 -63.80 15.79
CA THR A 650 -11.57 -64.19 16.99
C THR A 650 -10.31 -63.33 17.20
N LEU A 651 -9.58 -62.97 16.14
CA LEU A 651 -8.42 -62.06 16.26
C LEU A 651 -8.82 -60.62 16.62
N ALA A 652 -9.95 -60.14 16.10
CA ALA A 652 -10.50 -58.83 16.46
C ALA A 652 -10.98 -58.78 17.93
N LEU A 653 -11.50 -59.90 18.46
CA LEU A 653 -11.98 -60.01 19.85
C LEU A 653 -10.86 -60.29 20.87
N MET A 654 -9.83 -61.06 20.53
CA MET A 654 -8.69 -61.38 21.42
C MET A 654 -7.73 -60.20 21.65
N GLN A 655 -7.96 -59.04 21.02
CA GLN A 655 -7.11 -57.86 21.11
C GLN A 655 -7.72 -56.70 21.91
N ASN A 656 -8.89 -56.93 22.57
CA ASN A 656 -9.60 -55.93 23.38
C ASN A 656 -9.05 -55.73 24.80
N ASP A 657 -8.02 -56.44 25.24
CA ASP A 657 -7.42 -56.27 26.60
C ASP A 657 -6.39 -55.13 26.70
N VAL A 658 -6.24 -54.30 25.66
CA VAL A 658 -5.43 -53.07 25.73
C VAL A 658 -6.26 -51.87 25.24
N GLY A 659 -7.07 -51.34 26.15
CA GLY A 659 -7.59 -49.97 26.17
C GLY A 659 -8.05 -49.37 24.84
N PHE A 660 -9.31 -49.63 24.47
CA PHE A 660 -10.04 -48.82 23.49
C PHE A 660 -11.08 -47.96 24.22
N ASP A 661 -10.86 -46.65 24.26
CA ASP A 661 -11.97 -45.71 24.47
C ASP A 661 -12.74 -45.58 23.14
N SER A 662 -14.04 -45.81 23.24
CA SER A 662 -15.03 -45.86 22.18
C SER A 662 -15.08 -44.57 21.34
N PHE A 663 -14.63 -44.61 20.08
CA PHE A 663 -14.98 -43.63 19.05
C PHE A 663 -16.11 -44.19 18.17
N ALA A 664 -17.33 -43.71 18.41
CA ALA A 664 -18.48 -43.96 17.55
C ALA A 664 -18.51 -42.94 16.39
N MET A 665 -18.53 -43.43 15.14
CA MET A 665 -19.15 -42.75 13.99
C MET A 665 -20.67 -43.00 14.12
N SER A 666 -21.64 -42.08 13.99
CA SER A 666 -21.79 -40.85 13.20
C SER A 666 -23.06 -40.05 13.61
N PHE A 667 -23.17 -38.80 13.11
CA PHE A 667 -24.26 -37.80 13.06
C PHE A 667 -24.21 -36.59 14.02
N PRO A 668 -24.47 -35.36 13.49
CA PRO A 668 -24.16 -34.11 14.18
C PRO A 668 -25.29 -33.65 15.10
N SER A 669 -24.95 -33.29 16.33
CA SER A 669 -25.77 -32.41 17.18
C SER A 669 -24.84 -31.65 18.14
N THR A 670 -24.80 -30.34 17.89
CA THR A 670 -24.56 -29.17 18.76
C THR A 670 -23.85 -29.30 20.14
N VAL A 671 -22.93 -28.33 20.35
CA VAL A 671 -22.50 -27.65 21.60
C VAL A 671 -21.14 -28.04 22.25
N SER A 672 -20.22 -27.07 22.15
CA SER A 672 -19.25 -26.50 23.11
C SER A 672 -18.10 -27.29 23.75
N SER A 673 -16.91 -26.71 23.55
CA SER A 673 -15.77 -26.52 24.47
C SER A 673 -15.21 -27.71 25.25
N SER A 674 -13.97 -28.08 25.00
CA SER A 674 -12.79 -27.55 25.73
C SER A 674 -11.53 -28.31 25.33
N VAL A 675 -10.41 -27.61 25.33
CA VAL A 675 -9.07 -28.12 25.00
C VAL A 675 -8.31 -28.22 26.31
N SER A 676 -7.56 -29.30 26.53
CA SER A 676 -6.23 -29.23 27.15
C SER A 676 -5.37 -30.47 26.83
N PRO A 677 -4.04 -30.32 26.60
CA PRO A 677 -3.14 -31.36 26.08
C PRO A 677 -2.06 -31.78 27.10
N VAL A 678 -1.44 -32.97 26.94
CA VAL A 678 -0.11 -33.36 27.51
C VAL A 678 0.40 -34.56 26.69
N SER A 679 1.31 -34.37 25.72
CA SER A 679 2.79 -34.50 25.76
C SER A 679 3.32 -35.94 25.66
N GLY A 680 3.99 -36.30 24.55
CA GLY A 680 5.44 -36.59 24.51
C GLY A 680 5.65 -38.07 24.16
N ALA A 681 6.63 -38.55 23.40
CA ALA A 681 7.85 -37.98 22.87
C ALA A 681 8.31 -38.83 21.66
N PHE A 682 9.12 -38.26 20.75
CA PHE A 682 10.10 -39.03 19.99
C PHE A 682 11.40 -38.23 19.93
N SER A 683 12.39 -38.74 20.66
CA SER A 683 13.80 -38.39 20.51
C SER A 683 14.40 -39.35 19.49
N SER A 684 15.11 -38.79 18.51
CA SER A 684 16.50 -39.14 18.14
C SER A 684 16.74 -38.97 16.64
N ALA A 685 17.56 -37.97 16.32
CA ALA A 685 18.61 -38.03 15.28
C ALA A 685 19.30 -36.66 15.21
N VAL A 686 20.34 -36.45 16.03
CA VAL A 686 21.32 -35.40 15.74
C VAL A 686 22.70 -35.98 16.01
N SER A 687 23.47 -36.13 14.93
CA SER A 687 24.91 -36.15 15.01
C SER A 687 25.49 -35.41 13.81
N GLY A 688 26.17 -34.30 14.11
CA GLY A 688 27.09 -33.59 13.24
C GLY A 688 26.49 -32.41 12.49
N LEU A 689 26.72 -31.17 12.99
CA LEU A 689 26.97 -29.95 12.20
C LEU A 689 27.42 -28.82 13.16
N SER A 690 28.36 -27.98 12.69
CA SER A 690 29.14 -26.98 13.44
C SER A 690 28.32 -25.93 14.21
N GLY A 691 28.77 -25.56 15.42
CA GLY A 691 28.09 -24.65 16.35
C GLY A 691 28.05 -23.17 15.94
N GLY A 692 26.97 -22.75 15.26
CA GLY A 692 26.62 -21.34 15.04
C GLY A 692 25.77 -20.75 16.18
N ARG A 693 25.76 -19.41 16.30
CA ARG A 693 24.90 -18.68 17.27
C ARG A 693 23.42 -18.76 16.88
N ILE A 694 22.56 -18.86 17.88
CA ILE A 694 21.12 -19.05 17.74
C ILE A 694 20.39 -17.79 18.19
N ALA A 695 19.65 -17.19 17.27
CA ALA A 695 18.88 -15.98 17.50
C ALA A 695 17.38 -16.25 17.39
N LEU A 696 16.60 -15.73 18.33
CA LEU A 696 15.16 -15.81 18.34
C LEU A 696 14.56 -14.41 18.22
N VAL A 697 13.64 -14.21 17.27
CA VAL A 697 13.03 -12.90 17.02
C VAL A 697 11.52 -12.99 17.16
N THR A 698 10.95 -12.22 18.10
CA THR A 698 9.49 -12.15 18.28
C THR A 698 8.82 -11.28 17.22
N GLY A 699 7.66 -11.72 16.71
CA GLY A 699 6.94 -10.98 15.67
C GLY A 699 7.71 -10.90 14.34
N GLY A 700 8.44 -11.96 13.99
CA GLY A 700 9.36 -12.00 12.85
C GLY A 700 8.71 -12.22 11.49
N ASN A 701 7.37 -12.28 11.38
CA ASN A 701 6.70 -12.56 10.10
C ASN A 701 6.41 -11.32 9.23
N LYS A 702 6.67 -10.11 9.73
CA LYS A 702 6.51 -8.85 8.96
C LYS A 702 7.35 -7.70 9.53
N GLY A 703 7.47 -6.62 8.78
CA GLY A 703 8.06 -5.36 9.25
C GLY A 703 9.52 -5.50 9.68
N ILE A 704 9.89 -4.79 10.75
CA ILE A 704 11.27 -4.77 11.29
C ILE A 704 11.71 -6.17 11.73
N GLY A 705 10.82 -6.96 12.33
CA GLY A 705 11.14 -8.32 12.79
C GLY A 705 11.55 -9.25 11.65
N LEU A 706 10.82 -9.22 10.54
CA LEU A 706 11.15 -10.03 9.35
C LEU A 706 12.52 -9.68 8.77
N GLU A 707 12.78 -8.38 8.65
CA GLU A 707 14.02 -7.87 8.10
C GLU A 707 15.21 -8.11 9.06
N THR A 708 14.96 -8.07 10.38
CA THR A 708 15.93 -8.48 11.41
C THR A 708 16.28 -9.97 11.25
N CYS A 709 15.28 -10.85 11.07
CA CYS A 709 15.51 -12.27 10.79
C CYS A 709 16.38 -12.46 9.54
N ARG A 710 16.06 -11.74 8.45
CA ARG A 710 16.81 -11.82 7.19
C ARG A 710 18.28 -11.38 7.37
N GLN A 711 18.52 -10.26 8.05
CA GLN A 711 19.87 -9.75 8.26
C GLN A 711 20.70 -10.65 9.20
N LEU A 712 20.11 -11.19 10.27
CA LEU A 712 20.80 -12.16 11.13
C LEU A 712 21.13 -13.46 10.39
N ALA A 713 20.17 -13.98 9.63
CA ALA A 713 20.36 -15.15 8.77
C ALA A 713 21.49 -14.93 7.74
N SER A 714 21.53 -13.75 7.10
CA SER A 714 22.59 -13.39 6.16
C SER A 714 23.99 -13.30 6.78
N LYS A 715 24.05 -13.14 8.11
CA LYS A 715 25.30 -13.14 8.90
C LYS A 715 25.66 -14.53 9.43
N GLY A 716 24.96 -15.57 8.98
CA GLY A 716 25.27 -16.97 9.30
C GLY A 716 24.71 -17.44 10.66
N LEU A 717 23.79 -16.70 11.28
CA LEU A 717 23.12 -17.16 12.49
C LEU A 717 21.97 -18.09 12.15
N ARG A 718 21.71 -19.05 13.04
CA ARG A 718 20.48 -19.84 13.03
C ARG A 718 19.37 -19.01 13.63
N VAL A 719 18.28 -18.81 12.89
CA VAL A 719 17.21 -17.88 13.30
C VAL A 719 15.91 -18.62 13.57
N VAL A 720 15.36 -18.45 14.77
CA VAL A 720 13.99 -18.86 15.13
C VAL A 720 13.08 -17.64 14.95
N LEU A 721 12.29 -17.67 13.88
CA LEU A 721 11.27 -16.69 13.57
C LEU A 721 9.97 -17.07 14.26
N THR A 722 9.38 -16.16 15.03
CA THR A 722 8.10 -16.44 15.70
C THR A 722 6.97 -15.49 15.30
N ALA A 723 5.75 -16.04 15.25
CA ALA A 723 4.53 -15.28 14.97
C ALA A 723 3.28 -16.05 15.45
N ARG A 724 2.17 -15.33 15.67
CA ARG A 724 0.89 -15.96 16.04
C ARG A 724 0.28 -16.79 14.93
N ASN A 725 0.42 -16.34 13.69
CA ASN A 725 -0.17 -17.00 12.52
C ASN A 725 0.89 -17.90 11.85
N GLU A 726 0.65 -19.20 11.91
CA GLU A 726 1.54 -20.22 11.37
C GLU A 726 1.78 -20.08 9.86
N ALA A 727 0.72 -19.88 9.07
CA ALA A 727 0.85 -19.73 7.62
C ALA A 727 1.74 -18.53 7.24
N ARG A 728 1.54 -17.36 7.87
CA ARG A 728 2.38 -16.18 7.64
C ARG A 728 3.82 -16.37 8.13
N GLY A 729 4.01 -17.16 9.18
CA GLY A 729 5.33 -17.49 9.70
C GLY A 729 6.11 -18.39 8.74
N LEU A 730 5.48 -19.43 8.23
CA LEU A 730 6.08 -20.35 7.24
C LEU A 730 6.39 -19.63 5.92
N GLU A 731 5.48 -18.78 5.43
CA GLU A 731 5.71 -17.94 4.24
C GLU A 731 6.94 -17.02 4.41
N ALA A 732 7.08 -16.40 5.59
CA ALA A 732 8.24 -15.58 5.92
C ALA A 732 9.55 -16.38 5.94
N VAL A 733 9.54 -17.61 6.49
CA VAL A 733 10.71 -18.50 6.48
C VAL A 733 11.11 -18.86 5.05
N GLU A 734 10.16 -19.23 4.19
CA GLU A 734 10.45 -19.54 2.80
C GLU A 734 11.01 -18.34 2.03
N ALA A 735 10.45 -17.15 2.25
CA ALA A 735 10.93 -15.93 1.61
C ALA A 735 12.41 -15.64 1.97
N ILE A 736 12.78 -15.79 3.25
CA ILE A 736 14.17 -15.62 3.69
C ILE A 736 15.08 -16.71 3.12
N ARG A 737 14.63 -17.96 3.07
CA ARG A 737 15.40 -19.08 2.50
C ARG A 737 15.69 -18.87 1.02
N ARG A 738 14.71 -18.38 0.25
CA ARG A 738 14.88 -18.03 -1.18
C ARG A 738 15.88 -16.90 -1.38
N SER A 739 15.86 -15.86 -0.54
CA SER A 739 16.75 -14.70 -0.70
C SER A 739 18.17 -14.93 -0.20
N SER A 740 18.37 -15.88 0.72
CA SER A 740 19.61 -16.00 1.50
C SER A 740 20.40 -17.30 1.22
N GLY A 741 20.02 -18.06 0.19
CA GLY A 741 20.86 -19.16 -0.36
C GLY A 741 21.16 -20.31 0.60
N GLY A 742 20.19 -20.72 1.44
CA GLY A 742 20.35 -21.84 2.39
C GLY A 742 20.41 -21.45 3.87
N ALA A 743 19.97 -20.24 4.23
CA ALA A 743 19.90 -19.80 5.63
C ALA A 743 19.07 -20.73 6.52
N GLU A 744 19.61 -21.07 7.69
CA GLU A 744 18.98 -21.94 8.68
C GLU A 744 17.95 -21.16 9.53
N VAL A 745 16.79 -20.91 8.92
CA VAL A 745 15.66 -20.24 9.57
C VAL A 745 14.57 -21.27 9.88
N LEU A 746 14.12 -21.30 11.14
CA LEU A 746 13.01 -22.12 11.61
C LEU A 746 11.84 -21.25 12.03
N PHE A 747 10.63 -21.79 11.93
CA PHE A 747 9.42 -21.15 12.42
C PHE A 747 8.95 -21.82 13.72
N HIS A 748 8.49 -21.02 14.68
CA HIS A 748 7.72 -21.51 15.82
C HIS A 748 6.55 -20.56 16.14
N PRO A 749 5.33 -21.06 16.37
CA PRO A 749 4.20 -20.22 16.75
C PRO A 749 4.44 -19.57 18.12
N LEU A 750 4.14 -18.28 18.23
CA LEU A 750 4.23 -17.53 19.49
C LEU A 750 3.13 -16.47 19.57
N ASP A 751 2.30 -16.57 20.60
CA ASP A 751 1.58 -15.42 21.14
C ASP A 751 2.32 -14.90 22.37
N VAL A 752 2.91 -13.71 22.26
CA VAL A 752 3.68 -13.10 23.36
C VAL A 752 2.80 -12.80 24.58
N THR A 753 1.48 -12.75 24.42
CA THR A 753 0.53 -12.49 25.51
C THR A 753 0.02 -13.76 26.19
N ASP A 754 0.40 -14.95 25.71
CA ASP A 754 0.07 -16.25 26.30
C ASP A 754 1.33 -16.88 26.94
N PRO A 755 1.45 -16.91 28.28
CA PRO A 755 2.55 -17.57 28.98
C PRO A 755 2.76 -19.03 28.55
N SER A 756 1.67 -19.76 28.27
CA SER A 756 1.77 -21.16 27.82
C SER A 756 2.44 -21.26 26.45
N SER A 757 2.24 -20.26 25.58
CA SER A 757 2.91 -20.19 24.29
C SER A 757 4.40 -19.91 24.43
N ALA A 758 4.81 -19.09 25.40
CA ALA A 758 6.21 -18.83 25.68
C ALA A 758 6.92 -20.06 26.27
N VAL A 759 6.23 -20.82 27.14
CA VAL A 759 6.76 -22.11 27.67
C VAL A 759 6.98 -23.12 26.55
N ARG A 760 6.00 -23.31 25.65
CA ARG A 760 6.16 -24.22 24.49
C ARG A 760 7.33 -23.81 23.60
N LEU A 761 7.54 -22.50 23.42
CA LEU A 761 8.69 -21.99 22.68
C LEU A 761 10.02 -22.29 23.39
N ALA A 762 10.08 -22.13 24.71
CA ALA A 762 11.26 -22.47 25.49
C ALA A 762 11.56 -23.98 25.43
N ASP A 763 10.54 -24.84 25.53
CA ASP A 763 10.68 -26.28 25.37
C ASP A 763 11.24 -26.63 23.98
N PHE A 764 10.70 -26.03 22.92
CA PHE A 764 11.21 -26.19 21.57
C PHE A 764 12.68 -25.78 21.45
N VAL A 765 13.07 -24.61 21.96
CA VAL A 765 14.46 -24.15 21.90
C VAL A 765 15.38 -25.07 22.70
N ARG A 766 14.96 -25.52 23.89
CA ARG A 766 15.71 -26.49 24.69
C ARG A 766 15.92 -27.80 23.95
N ASP A 767 14.86 -28.35 23.37
CA ASP A 767 14.90 -29.67 22.74
C ASP A 767 15.66 -29.65 21.41
N GLN A 768 15.56 -28.56 20.65
CA GLN A 768 16.26 -28.41 19.37
C GLN A 768 17.72 -27.98 19.51
N PHE A 769 18.03 -27.17 20.51
CA PHE A 769 19.30 -26.44 20.56
C PHE A 769 20.05 -26.53 21.89
N GLY A 770 19.37 -26.87 22.98
CA GLY A 770 19.93 -26.92 24.34
C GLY A 770 20.27 -25.56 24.96
N ARG A 771 20.34 -24.48 24.17
CA ARG A 771 20.62 -23.10 24.62
C ARG A 771 20.03 -22.06 23.67
N LEU A 772 20.02 -20.81 24.09
CA LEU A 772 19.72 -19.64 23.25
C LEU A 772 20.83 -18.60 23.40
N ASP A 773 21.33 -18.04 22.30
CA ASP A 773 22.39 -17.03 22.36
C ASP A 773 21.83 -15.61 22.31
N ILE A 774 20.77 -15.38 21.53
CA ILE A 774 20.21 -14.04 21.31
C ILE A 774 18.68 -14.10 21.35
N LEU A 775 18.05 -13.29 22.19
CA LEU A 775 16.61 -13.00 22.17
C LEU A 775 16.38 -11.56 21.69
N ILE A 776 15.55 -11.36 20.68
CA ILE A 776 15.10 -10.05 20.21
C ILE A 776 13.59 -9.92 20.45
N ASN A 777 13.23 -9.11 21.44
CA ASN A 777 11.85 -8.76 21.75
C ASN A 777 11.40 -7.61 20.83
N ASN A 778 10.84 -7.97 19.67
CA ASN A 778 10.40 -7.04 18.64
C ASN A 778 8.86 -6.89 18.54
N ALA A 779 8.09 -7.88 19.01
CA ALA A 779 6.64 -7.83 18.94
C ALA A 779 6.08 -6.57 19.63
N GLY A 780 5.16 -5.87 18.95
CA GLY A 780 4.51 -4.69 19.51
C GLY A 780 3.35 -4.16 18.68
N ILE A 781 2.55 -3.30 19.31
CA ILE A 781 1.39 -2.59 18.74
C ILE A 781 1.39 -1.11 19.12
N SER A 782 0.62 -0.28 18.43
CA SER A 782 0.56 1.18 18.66
C SER A 782 -0.29 1.59 19.87
N GLY A 783 -1.22 0.75 20.33
CA GLY A 783 -2.11 1.08 21.45
C GLY A 783 -3.10 2.20 21.17
N VAL A 784 -3.47 2.40 19.90
CA VAL A 784 -4.44 3.41 19.47
C VAL A 784 -5.33 2.85 18.37
N GLU A 785 -6.60 3.25 18.36
CA GLU A 785 -7.59 2.97 17.32
C GLU A 785 -7.44 4.00 16.18
N ARG A 786 -7.62 3.56 14.94
CA ARG A 786 -7.44 4.39 13.75
C ARG A 786 -8.52 4.09 12.71
N ASP A 787 -8.98 5.12 12.01
CA ASP A 787 -9.90 4.97 10.89
C ASP A 787 -9.16 4.40 9.66
N PRO A 788 -9.50 3.18 9.18
CA PRO A 788 -8.84 2.57 8.03
C PRO A 788 -8.96 3.37 6.73
N VAL A 789 -10.03 4.16 6.57
CA VAL A 789 -10.26 5.00 5.39
C VAL A 789 -9.25 6.14 5.37
N LEU A 790 -9.12 6.83 6.50
CA LEU A 790 -8.23 7.96 6.64
C LEU A 790 -6.74 7.56 6.53
N VAL A 791 -6.39 6.37 7.06
CA VAL A 791 -5.05 5.77 6.90
C VAL A 791 -4.73 5.42 5.45
N ALA A 792 -5.74 5.06 4.65
CA ALA A 792 -5.53 4.79 3.22
C ALA A 792 -5.35 6.09 2.41
N GLU A 793 -6.11 7.15 2.75
CA GLU A 793 -6.06 8.44 2.05
C GLU A 793 -4.77 9.23 2.29
N ILE A 794 -4.14 9.08 3.45
CA ILE A 794 -2.92 9.85 3.76
C ILE A 794 -1.70 9.35 2.98
N LYS A 795 -1.67 8.08 2.55
CA LYS A 795 -0.50 7.46 1.89
C LYS A 795 0.02 8.25 0.68
N ASP A 796 -0.86 8.92 -0.05
CA ASP A 796 -0.50 9.70 -1.25
C ASP A 796 -0.06 11.13 -0.94
N LYS A 797 -0.24 11.62 0.30
CA LYS A 797 0.13 12.98 0.74
C LYS A 797 1.35 13.01 1.67
N VAL A 798 1.81 11.84 2.13
CA VAL A 798 2.92 11.70 3.09
C VAL A 798 4.24 12.26 2.55
N GLU A 799 4.47 12.19 1.23
CA GLU A 799 5.73 12.64 0.61
C GLU A 799 5.97 14.15 0.76
N ASP A 800 4.90 14.95 0.81
CA ASP A 800 4.96 16.41 0.95
C ASP A 800 5.03 16.87 2.41
N MET A 801 4.89 15.96 3.37
CA MET A 801 4.88 16.27 4.80
C MET A 801 6.24 16.05 5.45
N ASP A 802 6.70 17.01 6.25
CA ASP A 802 7.87 16.83 7.12
C ASP A 802 7.56 15.89 8.30
N VAL A 803 8.60 15.46 9.04
CA VAL A 803 8.46 14.49 10.14
C VAL A 803 7.53 15.00 11.24
N ASN A 804 7.59 16.29 11.58
CA ASN A 804 6.74 16.86 12.62
C ASN A 804 5.29 16.90 12.18
N GLN A 805 5.03 17.31 10.93
CA GLN A 805 3.68 17.27 10.34
C GLN A 805 3.10 15.86 10.30
N ARG A 806 3.93 14.84 10.00
CA ARG A 806 3.50 13.43 10.04
C ARG A 806 3.13 13.01 11.45
N VAL A 807 3.97 13.31 12.44
CA VAL A 807 3.70 12.98 13.85
C VAL A 807 2.43 13.69 14.36
N GLU A 808 2.27 14.97 14.02
CA GLU A 808 1.10 15.75 14.38
C GLU A 808 -0.17 15.19 13.75
N TRP A 809 -0.11 14.82 12.47
CA TRP A 809 -1.22 14.15 11.81
C TRP A 809 -1.56 12.82 12.48
N MET A 810 -0.56 12.01 12.85
CA MET A 810 -0.81 10.76 13.57
C MET A 810 -1.50 11.00 14.91
N ARG A 811 -1.16 12.09 15.60
CA ARG A 811 -1.76 12.51 16.86
C ARG A 811 -3.23 12.89 16.69
N GLU A 812 -3.55 13.72 15.69
CA GLU A 812 -4.92 14.19 15.45
C GLU A 812 -5.86 13.09 14.94
N ASN A 813 -5.30 12.07 14.31
CA ASN A 813 -6.06 11.05 13.58
C ASN A 813 -5.96 9.65 14.20
N SER A 814 -5.47 9.57 15.44
CA SER A 814 -5.50 8.35 16.26
C SER A 814 -6.36 8.58 17.50
N LYS A 815 -7.17 7.59 17.86
CA LYS A 815 -8.01 7.62 19.06
C LYS A 815 -7.42 6.69 20.12
N GLU A 816 -7.17 7.24 21.31
CA GLU A 816 -6.73 6.44 22.45
C GLU A 816 -7.95 5.93 23.21
N THR A 817 -8.03 4.62 23.42
CA THR A 817 -9.11 3.98 24.19
C THR A 817 -8.51 3.13 25.30
N TYR A 818 -9.27 2.90 26.37
CA TYR A 818 -8.79 2.10 27.50
C TYR A 818 -8.44 0.67 27.10
N GLU A 819 -9.23 0.05 26.22
CA GLU A 819 -8.97 -1.31 25.73
C GLU A 819 -7.69 -1.38 24.88
N GLU A 820 -7.46 -0.40 24.01
CA GLU A 820 -6.21 -0.30 23.23
C GLU A 820 -5.00 -0.01 24.13
N ALA A 821 -5.15 0.83 25.15
CA ALA A 821 -4.11 1.11 26.13
C ALA A 821 -3.73 -0.15 26.92
N LYS A 822 -4.73 -0.90 27.41
CA LYS A 822 -4.55 -2.16 28.12
C LYS A 822 -3.89 -3.22 27.23
N GLN A 823 -4.33 -3.35 25.99
CA GLN A 823 -3.74 -4.28 25.03
C GLN A 823 -2.29 -3.91 24.67
N CYS A 824 -1.98 -2.60 24.62
CA CYS A 824 -0.63 -2.08 24.42
C CYS A 824 0.30 -2.53 25.55
N MET A 825 -0.10 -2.36 26.81
CA MET A 825 0.68 -2.82 27.97
C MET A 825 0.91 -4.33 27.94
N ARG A 826 -0.16 -5.10 27.69
CA ARG A 826 -0.11 -6.56 27.59
C ARG A 826 0.88 -7.04 26.53
N THR A 827 0.97 -6.35 25.41
CA THR A 827 1.81 -6.79 24.28
C THR A 827 3.24 -6.24 24.38
N ASN A 828 3.40 -4.94 24.62
CA ASN A 828 4.68 -4.23 24.47
C ASN A 828 5.60 -4.37 25.70
N TYR A 829 5.02 -4.50 26.90
CA TYR A 829 5.77 -4.70 28.15
C TYR A 829 5.62 -6.14 28.64
N TYR A 830 4.41 -6.55 29.05
CA TYR A 830 4.18 -7.86 29.64
C TYR A 830 4.54 -8.99 28.67
N GLY A 831 4.28 -8.83 27.37
CA GLY A 831 4.65 -9.83 26.38
C GLY A 831 6.16 -10.01 26.25
N ALA A 832 6.95 -8.94 26.35
CA ALA A 832 8.41 -9.04 26.38
C ALA A 832 8.89 -9.69 27.68
N LYS A 833 8.29 -9.36 28.82
CA LYS A 833 8.58 -9.97 30.13
C LYS A 833 8.31 -11.48 30.12
N ILE A 834 7.11 -11.89 29.72
CA ILE A 834 6.70 -13.31 29.63
C ILE A 834 7.67 -14.13 28.79
N VAL A 835 8.02 -13.64 27.59
CA VAL A 835 8.94 -14.34 26.69
C VAL A 835 10.36 -14.38 27.27
N THR A 836 10.80 -13.29 27.87
CA THR A 836 12.13 -13.19 28.50
C THR A 836 12.25 -14.16 29.66
N GLU A 837 11.28 -14.18 30.58
CA GLU A 837 11.25 -15.09 31.73
C GLU A 837 11.28 -16.57 31.29
N ALA A 838 10.50 -16.93 30.26
CA ALA A 838 10.46 -18.30 29.75
C ALA A 838 11.79 -18.75 29.12
N LEU A 839 12.51 -17.84 28.44
CA LEU A 839 13.74 -18.15 27.72
C LEU A 839 15.02 -17.86 28.51
N LEU A 840 14.92 -17.15 29.63
CA LEU A 840 16.06 -16.76 30.47
C LEU A 840 16.95 -17.95 30.89
N PRO A 841 16.41 -19.11 31.32
CA PRO A 841 17.26 -20.25 31.67
C PRO A 841 18.13 -20.72 30.50
N LEU A 842 17.63 -20.65 29.27
CA LEU A 842 18.36 -21.05 28.06
C LEU A 842 19.39 -20.00 27.62
N LEU A 843 19.11 -18.73 27.89
CA LEU A 843 20.06 -17.63 27.66
C LEU A 843 21.25 -17.71 28.62
N GLN A 844 21.03 -18.09 29.87
CA GLN A 844 22.11 -18.28 30.86
C GLN A 844 23.04 -19.46 30.56
N LEU A 845 22.60 -20.41 29.71
CA LEU A 845 23.44 -21.50 29.23
C LEU A 845 24.39 -21.06 28.10
N SER A 846 24.18 -19.89 27.50
CA SER A 846 25.08 -19.33 26.50
C SER A 846 26.23 -18.59 27.18
N SER A 847 27.46 -18.79 26.70
CA SER A 847 28.63 -18.01 27.11
C SER A 847 28.59 -16.55 26.63
N SER A 848 27.58 -16.19 25.83
CA SER A 848 27.46 -14.91 25.13
C SER A 848 25.97 -14.54 24.98
N GLY A 849 25.18 -14.80 26.04
CA GLY A 849 23.73 -14.59 26.05
C GLY A 849 23.34 -13.11 25.95
N ARG A 850 22.42 -12.79 25.03
CA ARG A 850 21.96 -11.42 24.74
C ARG A 850 20.45 -11.30 24.76
N ILE A 851 19.94 -10.21 25.33
CA ILE A 851 18.53 -9.80 25.21
C ILE A 851 18.50 -8.40 24.60
N VAL A 852 17.75 -8.26 23.51
CA VAL A 852 17.58 -7.01 22.77
C VAL A 852 16.10 -6.63 22.79
N ASN A 853 15.77 -5.58 23.54
CA ASN A 853 14.42 -5.06 23.63
C ASN A 853 14.21 -3.93 22.61
N VAL A 854 13.38 -4.16 21.59
CA VAL A 854 13.06 -3.14 20.58
C VAL A 854 12.07 -2.14 21.17
N SER A 855 12.60 -0.99 21.58
CA SER A 855 11.90 0.13 22.20
C SER A 855 11.54 1.21 21.17
N SER A 856 11.49 2.48 21.57
CA SER A 856 11.21 3.65 20.74
C SER A 856 11.81 4.91 21.35
N GLY A 857 12.05 5.94 20.55
CA GLY A 857 12.32 7.30 21.07
C GLY A 857 11.16 7.87 21.89
N PHE A 858 9.96 7.33 21.72
CA PHE A 858 8.78 7.61 22.56
C PHE A 858 8.83 6.97 23.95
N GLY A 859 9.75 6.03 24.18
CA GLY A 859 9.99 5.45 25.50
C GLY A 859 10.99 6.22 26.35
N LEU A 860 11.52 7.35 25.87
CA LEU A 860 12.45 8.18 26.63
C LEU A 860 11.73 9.00 27.70
N LEU A 861 12.38 9.22 28.84
CA LEU A 861 11.77 9.86 30.01
C LEU A 861 11.47 11.34 29.79
N ARG A 862 12.16 12.03 28.86
CA ARG A 862 11.75 13.37 28.38
C ARG A 862 10.30 13.48 27.89
N ASN A 863 9.62 12.38 27.60
CA ASN A 863 8.21 12.38 27.20
C ASN A 863 7.22 12.39 28.39
N PHE A 864 7.71 12.21 29.62
CA PHE A 864 6.89 12.28 30.84
C PHE A 864 6.80 13.72 31.32
N ASN A 865 5.60 14.12 31.73
CA ASN A 865 5.35 15.49 32.16
C ASN A 865 5.69 15.69 33.65
N SER A 866 5.44 14.68 34.51
CA SER A 866 5.84 14.69 35.93
C SER A 866 7.33 14.46 36.11
N GLU A 867 7.98 15.23 36.98
CA GLU A 867 9.37 15.03 37.36
C GLU A 867 9.53 13.85 38.33
N GLU A 868 8.52 13.61 39.18
CA GLU A 868 8.45 12.50 40.12
C GLU A 868 8.43 11.17 39.38
N LEU A 869 7.54 11.02 38.39
CA LEU A 869 7.48 9.80 37.57
C LEU A 869 8.79 9.59 36.78
N ARG A 870 9.41 10.67 36.29
CA ARG A 870 10.72 10.58 35.62
C ARG A 870 11.80 10.04 36.56
N LYS A 871 11.89 10.59 37.77
CA LYS A 871 12.83 10.11 38.79
C LYS A 871 12.58 8.65 39.15
N GLU A 872 11.32 8.27 39.29
CA GLU A 872 10.95 6.90 39.66
C GLU A 872 11.32 5.87 38.58
N PHE A 873 11.06 6.18 37.30
CA PHE A 873 11.49 5.32 36.19
C PHE A 873 13.02 5.32 35.97
N ASP A 874 13.73 6.38 36.39
CA ASP A 874 15.18 6.49 36.23
C ASP A 874 15.99 5.87 37.39
N ASP A 875 15.36 5.70 38.56
CA ASP A 875 15.97 5.14 39.78
C ASP A 875 16.13 3.61 39.68
N VAL A 876 16.98 3.15 38.77
CA VAL A 876 17.31 1.71 38.61
C VAL A 876 17.85 1.09 39.89
N ASP A 877 18.40 1.89 40.80
CA ASP A 877 19.00 1.35 42.00
C ASP A 877 17.95 0.79 42.97
N ASN A 878 16.79 1.42 43.02
CA ASN A 878 15.68 1.04 43.89
C ASN A 878 14.45 0.50 43.14
N LEU A 879 14.30 0.75 41.83
CA LEU A 879 13.16 0.31 41.05
C LEU A 879 13.14 -1.21 40.91
N THR A 880 12.02 -1.83 41.31
CA THR A 880 11.80 -3.28 41.21
C THR A 880 10.79 -3.62 40.12
N GLU A 881 10.78 -4.88 39.67
CA GLU A 881 9.78 -5.36 38.70
C GLU A 881 8.35 -5.15 39.21
N ASN A 882 8.07 -5.47 40.48
CA ASN A 882 6.76 -5.27 41.10
C ASN A 882 6.38 -3.79 41.13
N ARG A 883 7.31 -2.90 41.51
CA ARG A 883 7.03 -1.46 41.55
C ARG A 883 6.74 -0.90 40.15
N LEU A 884 7.46 -1.39 39.15
CA LEU A 884 7.21 -1.02 37.76
C LEU A 884 5.84 -1.50 37.28
N GLU A 885 5.40 -2.70 37.68
CA GLU A 885 4.06 -3.22 37.39
C GLU A 885 2.96 -2.39 38.09
N GLU A 886 3.15 -1.99 39.35
CA GLU A 886 2.25 -1.08 40.07
C GLU A 886 2.10 0.28 39.36
N LEU A 887 3.20 0.83 38.82
CA LEU A 887 3.15 2.07 38.02
C LEU A 887 2.36 1.90 36.72
N LEU A 888 2.45 0.73 36.08
CA LEU A 888 1.68 0.44 34.88
C LEU A 888 0.19 0.27 35.19
N ASP A 889 -0.15 -0.34 36.31
CA ASP A 889 -1.53 -0.45 36.78
C ASP A 889 -2.10 0.92 37.15
N LEU A 890 -1.33 1.75 37.87
CA LEU A 890 -1.69 3.14 38.16
C LEU A 890 -1.94 3.95 36.89
N TYR A 891 -1.08 3.83 35.88
CA TYR A 891 -1.30 4.46 34.58
C TYR A 891 -2.63 4.04 33.94
N LEU A 892 -2.98 2.74 33.99
CA LEU A 892 -4.24 2.25 33.41
C LEU A 892 -5.46 2.76 34.20
N GLU A 893 -5.35 2.85 35.53
CA GLU A 893 -6.38 3.45 36.38
C GLU A 893 -6.57 4.94 36.04
N ASP A 894 -5.48 5.70 35.92
CA ASP A 894 -5.50 7.10 35.51
C ASP A 894 -6.04 7.29 34.10
N PHE A 895 -5.71 6.39 33.18
CA PHE A 895 -6.27 6.37 31.84
C PHE A 895 -7.79 6.19 31.86
N LYS A 896 -8.27 5.23 32.66
CA LYS A 896 -9.72 4.96 32.81
C LYS A 896 -10.46 6.11 33.49
N ALA A 897 -9.80 6.80 34.42
CA ALA A 897 -10.33 7.96 35.14
C ALA A 897 -10.18 9.28 34.37
N ASN A 898 -9.54 9.28 33.19
CA ASN A 898 -9.22 10.48 32.42
C ASN A 898 -8.32 11.48 33.19
N LEU A 899 -7.35 10.95 33.95
CA LEU A 899 -6.40 11.69 34.78
C LEU A 899 -4.95 11.64 34.25
N VAL A 900 -4.71 11.04 33.08
CA VAL A 900 -3.38 10.89 32.44
C VAL A 900 -2.58 12.19 32.44
N GLU A 901 -3.17 13.27 31.91
CA GLU A 901 -2.52 14.58 31.85
C GLU A 901 -2.33 15.20 33.24
N ALA A 902 -3.37 15.12 34.09
CA ALA A 902 -3.37 15.71 35.42
C ALA A 902 -2.30 15.09 36.34
N HIS A 903 -2.05 13.79 36.19
CA HIS A 903 -1.04 13.06 36.96
C HIS A 903 0.33 13.04 36.25
N GLY A 904 0.49 13.80 35.18
CA GLY A 904 1.79 14.03 34.55
C GLY A 904 2.31 12.85 33.72
N TRP A 905 1.44 11.91 33.33
CA TRP A 905 1.79 10.88 32.35
C TRP A 905 2.02 11.49 30.96
N PRO A 906 2.74 10.79 30.06
CA PRO A 906 2.95 11.24 28.69
C PRO A 906 1.62 11.46 27.93
N THR A 907 1.44 12.65 27.36
CA THR A 907 0.26 13.02 26.56
C THR A 907 0.64 13.28 25.09
N GLY A 908 -0.30 13.77 24.27
CA GLY A 908 -0.01 14.14 22.87
C GLY A 908 0.02 12.95 21.91
N GLY A 909 -0.89 11.99 22.07
CA GLY A 909 -1.04 10.84 21.19
C GLY A 909 -0.18 9.65 21.58
N SER A 910 -0.77 8.46 21.57
CA SER A 910 -0.12 7.18 21.88
C SER A 910 0.54 7.14 23.27
N SER A 911 -0.12 7.72 24.27
CA SER A 911 0.29 7.71 25.69
C SER A 911 0.65 6.31 26.19
N ALA A 912 -0.20 5.31 25.90
CA ALA A 912 0.03 3.93 26.32
C ALA A 912 1.28 3.31 25.68
N TYR A 913 1.56 3.68 24.43
CA TYR A 913 2.78 3.25 23.75
C TYR A 913 4.04 3.86 24.40
N LYS A 914 4.00 5.16 24.72
CA LYS A 914 5.10 5.88 25.40
C LYS A 914 5.42 5.23 26.75
N VAL A 915 4.39 5.03 27.57
CA VAL A 915 4.53 4.41 28.90
C VAL A 915 5.01 2.96 28.81
N ALA A 916 4.45 2.14 27.90
CA ALA A 916 4.88 0.75 27.73
C ALA A 916 6.36 0.64 27.30
N LYS A 917 6.82 1.54 26.42
CA LYS A 917 8.22 1.55 25.97
C LYS A 917 9.18 2.09 27.03
N ALA A 918 8.75 3.06 27.84
CA ALA A 918 9.52 3.51 29.01
C ALA A 918 9.63 2.43 30.08
N ALA A 919 8.56 1.65 30.31
CA ALA A 919 8.63 0.50 31.20
C ALA A 919 9.55 -0.60 30.64
N LEU A 920 9.53 -0.85 29.34
CA LEU A 920 10.46 -1.81 28.71
C LEU A 920 11.93 -1.36 28.87
N ASN A 921 12.19 -0.05 28.78
CA ASN A 921 13.49 0.54 29.04
C ASN A 921 13.95 0.34 30.49
N ALA A 922 13.08 0.64 31.46
CA ALA A 922 13.35 0.42 32.88
C ALA A 922 13.58 -1.07 33.20
N TYR A 923 12.73 -1.95 32.68
CA TYR A 923 12.86 -3.41 32.82
C TYR A 923 14.18 -3.94 32.26
N THR A 924 14.65 -3.39 31.14
CA THR A 924 15.97 -3.72 30.57
C THR A 924 17.09 -3.45 31.58
N ARG A 925 17.07 -2.29 32.26
CA ARG A 925 18.06 -1.92 33.27
C ARG A 925 17.97 -2.80 34.53
N ILE A 926 16.74 -3.12 34.97
CA ILE A 926 16.50 -4.04 36.09
C ILE A 926 17.09 -5.43 35.78
N LEU A 927 16.81 -5.97 34.59
CA LEU A 927 17.34 -7.26 34.17
C LEU A 927 18.87 -7.25 34.04
N ALA A 928 19.46 -6.21 33.47
CA ALA A 928 20.92 -6.08 33.34
C ALA A 928 21.61 -6.11 34.71
N LYS A 929 21.03 -5.44 35.72
CA LYS A 929 21.50 -5.48 37.11
C LYS A 929 21.34 -6.87 37.74
N LYS A 930 20.21 -7.53 37.48
CA LYS A 930 19.88 -8.86 38.03
C LYS A 930 20.73 -9.98 37.41
N TYR A 931 21.11 -9.84 36.14
CA TYR A 931 21.83 -10.86 35.37
C TYR A 931 23.09 -10.27 34.71
N PRO A 932 24.15 -9.97 35.49
CA PRO A 932 25.36 -9.30 34.99
C PRO A 932 26.17 -10.12 33.99
N THR A 933 25.89 -11.43 33.86
CA THR A 933 26.51 -12.31 32.87
C THR A 933 25.87 -12.22 31.49
N LEU A 934 24.74 -11.53 31.36
CA LEU A 934 24.01 -11.33 30.10
C LEU A 934 24.16 -9.89 29.61
N HIS A 935 24.21 -9.71 28.29
CA HIS A 935 24.17 -8.39 27.67
C HIS A 935 22.73 -8.04 27.31
N ILE A 936 22.12 -7.17 28.11
CA ILE A 936 20.69 -6.87 28.07
C ILE A 936 20.54 -5.39 27.73
N ASN A 937 20.11 -5.09 26.51
CA ASN A 937 20.05 -3.72 26.01
C ASN A 937 18.72 -3.45 25.33
N CYS A 938 18.40 -2.17 25.18
CA CYS A 938 17.24 -1.72 24.43
C CYS A 938 17.66 -0.71 23.37
N LEU A 939 16.79 -0.48 22.39
CA LEU A 939 17.11 0.40 21.27
C LEU A 939 15.87 1.01 20.65
N THR A 940 16.03 2.10 19.91
CA THR A 940 15.03 2.54 18.93
C THR A 940 15.43 2.12 17.51
N PRO A 941 14.50 1.55 16.72
CA PRO A 941 14.75 1.30 15.30
C PRO A 941 14.65 2.58 14.45
N GLY A 942 14.39 3.75 15.07
CA GLY A 942 14.09 5.00 14.38
C GLY A 942 12.64 5.09 13.90
N TYR A 943 12.33 6.10 13.08
CA TYR A 943 10.99 6.30 12.54
C TYR A 943 10.81 5.52 11.22
N VAL A 944 10.46 4.25 11.34
CA VAL A 944 10.44 3.25 10.24
C VAL A 944 9.05 3.07 9.64
N LYS A 945 8.96 2.90 8.32
CA LYS A 945 7.73 2.64 7.54
C LYS A 945 7.04 1.30 7.87
N THR A 946 6.42 1.22 9.04
CA THR A 946 5.70 0.06 9.58
C THR A 946 4.21 0.31 9.77
N ASP A 947 3.42 -0.73 10.02
CA ASP A 947 1.99 -0.61 10.40
C ASP A 947 1.79 0.30 11.61
N ILE A 948 2.69 0.25 12.60
CA ILE A 948 2.65 1.12 13.80
C ILE A 948 2.76 2.59 13.39
N SER A 949 3.63 2.91 12.43
CA SER A 949 3.79 4.26 11.86
C SER A 949 2.82 4.60 10.72
N MET A 950 1.90 3.69 10.36
CA MET A 950 1.07 3.81 9.15
C MET A 950 1.86 3.99 7.85
N HIS A 951 3.07 3.42 7.79
CA HIS A 951 4.05 3.61 6.73
C HIS A 951 4.49 5.07 6.51
N MET A 952 4.28 5.96 7.50
CA MET A 952 4.72 7.36 7.45
C MET A 952 6.17 7.58 7.90
N GLY A 953 6.86 6.52 8.33
CA GLY A 953 8.28 6.58 8.67
C GLY A 953 9.16 7.16 7.55
N VAL A 954 10.31 7.71 7.94
CA VAL A 954 11.35 8.18 7.00
C VAL A 954 12.35 7.08 6.66
N LEU A 955 12.48 6.08 7.52
CA LEU A 955 13.37 4.93 7.32
C LEU A 955 12.65 3.76 6.66
N THR A 956 13.35 3.08 5.76
CA THR A 956 12.94 1.78 5.22
C THR A 956 13.01 0.69 6.30
N LEU A 957 12.33 -0.45 6.04
CA LEU A 957 12.41 -1.61 6.94
C LEU A 957 13.84 -2.12 7.09
N GLU A 958 14.64 -2.07 6.01
CA GLU A 958 16.04 -2.48 6.00
C GLU A 958 16.90 -1.59 6.90
N GLU A 959 16.77 -0.26 6.79
CA GLU A 959 17.46 0.69 7.64
C GLU A 959 17.06 0.55 9.12
N GLY A 960 15.77 0.35 9.38
CA GLY A 960 15.24 0.18 10.73
C GLY A 960 15.73 -1.08 11.44
N ALA A 961 15.95 -2.18 10.70
CA ALA A 961 16.45 -3.44 11.24
C ALA A 961 17.97 -3.44 11.53
N ARG A 962 18.73 -2.48 10.98
CA ARG A 962 20.18 -2.39 11.23
C ARG A 962 20.51 -2.22 12.70
N ASN A 963 19.72 -1.45 13.45
CA ASN A 963 19.99 -1.20 14.87
C ASN A 963 19.73 -2.44 15.74
N PRO A 964 18.57 -3.14 15.64
CA PRO A 964 18.39 -4.47 16.25
C PRO A 964 19.53 -5.45 15.98
N VAL A 965 19.97 -5.56 14.73
CA VAL A 965 21.06 -6.46 14.34
C VAL A 965 22.40 -6.02 14.94
N LYS A 966 22.69 -4.72 14.94
CA LYS A 966 23.91 -4.14 15.54
C LYS A 966 23.98 -4.46 17.03
N VAL A 967 22.91 -4.18 17.78
CA VAL A 967 22.86 -4.40 19.24
C VAL A 967 22.92 -5.89 19.57
N ALA A 968 22.25 -6.74 18.78
CA ALA A 968 22.32 -8.20 18.92
C ALA A 968 23.72 -8.79 18.68
N LEU A 969 24.61 -8.06 18.01
CA LEU A 969 25.94 -8.52 17.63
C LEU A 969 27.06 -7.71 18.28
N LEU A 970 26.76 -6.93 19.32
CA LEU A 970 27.78 -6.27 20.12
C LEU A 970 28.81 -7.27 20.67
N PRO A 971 30.07 -6.85 20.81
CA PRO A 971 31.12 -7.69 21.37
C PRO A 971 30.82 -8.03 22.84
N ASP A 972 31.48 -9.07 23.36
CA ASP A 972 31.24 -9.59 24.72
C ASP A 972 31.76 -8.67 25.84
N ASP A 973 32.51 -7.63 25.50
CA ASP A 973 32.92 -6.52 26.37
C ASP A 973 32.04 -5.27 26.17
N GLY A 974 30.93 -5.41 25.44
CA GLY A 974 29.98 -4.34 25.16
C GLY A 974 29.16 -3.91 26.39
N PRO A 975 28.44 -2.79 26.30
CA PRO A 975 27.63 -2.30 27.41
C PRO A 975 26.41 -3.21 27.67
N THR A 976 25.91 -3.18 28.90
CA THR A 976 24.67 -3.84 29.34
C THR A 976 23.84 -2.84 30.15
N GLY A 977 22.51 -2.93 30.06
CA GLY A 977 21.58 -1.96 30.63
C GLY A 977 21.53 -0.65 29.85
N ALA A 978 22.02 -0.61 28.61
CA ALA A 978 22.11 0.61 27.80
C ALA A 978 20.92 0.77 26.83
N TYR A 979 20.73 2.01 26.37
CA TYR A 979 19.80 2.38 25.30
C TYR A 979 20.57 2.76 24.05
N PHE A 980 20.13 2.28 22.88
CA PHE A 980 20.77 2.59 21.60
C PHE A 980 19.83 3.35 20.66
N ASP A 981 20.29 4.49 20.16
CA ASP A 981 19.69 5.16 19.00
C ASP A 981 20.41 4.75 17.69
N LEU A 982 20.13 5.45 16.59
CA LEU A 982 20.75 5.13 15.30
C LEU A 982 22.25 5.46 15.25
N ASN A 983 22.72 6.35 16.13
CA ASN A 983 24.10 6.83 16.19
C ASN A 983 24.95 6.00 17.17
N GLY A 984 24.35 5.39 18.19
CA GLY A 984 25.07 4.60 19.17
C GLY A 984 24.34 4.49 20.50
N GLU A 985 25.11 4.29 21.57
CA GLU A 985 24.59 4.37 22.93
C GLU A 985 24.10 5.80 23.22
N ALA A 986 22.94 5.91 23.86
CA ALA A 986 22.26 7.17 24.13
C ALA A 986 21.56 7.14 25.51
N SER A 987 21.20 8.32 26.01
CA SER A 987 20.51 8.48 27.29
C SER A 987 19.07 7.98 27.25
N PHE A 988 18.62 7.38 28.36
CA PHE A 988 17.21 7.07 28.62
C PHE A 988 16.37 8.31 28.98
N VAL A 989 17.03 9.35 29.49
CA VAL A 989 16.45 10.62 29.94
C VAL A 989 16.26 11.58 28.77
#